data_AF-A0A2R7SPV4-F1
#
_entry.id   AF-A0A2R7SPV4-F1
#
_cell.length_a   1.000
_cell.length_b   1.000
_cell.length_c   1.000
_cell.angle_alpha   90.00
_cell.angle_beta   90.00
_cell.angle_gamma   90.00
#
_symmetry.space_group_name_H-M   'P 1'
#
loop_
_entity.id
_entity.type
_entity.pdbx_description
1 polymer ?
#
loop_
_entity_poly.entity_id
_entity_poly.type
_entity_poly.pdbx_seq_one_letter_code
_entity_poly.pdbx_strand_id
1 'polypeptide(L)'
;ASTQAPAGAFEFNPPSGAVATITYPDPAPLEPSAQWSGVVPPVGNGPDQIEILWADAVVSAPTVMSMRNQSPWAAPAGPRLAFTLPGPLMALATAGPIQLQVQGTDGSPAACVRAALRIPLSVARVPGSSGASSGSPTGSPASAAGTYAPYVYELGGTDEDTRDLLQRAIEEGMGEVALTFVYAPDPTAGAQSDDLQPDVLIAKVNLSTLNQAAQVSAAAQAVLRQFNAPDIYSAAVVDPANFLLLVWELSVVQAPGYYLYYRTTAGDGLPDAMFADTASGSPGTSGTVPGTSSATATLTLFVEGPASTGPTALPTWANCLVVEGVSEKSTLTVAVLDSAGAPVPSWSSGNAPGSIGVRATHITVPDSPADPLPVSELYQSLQYRVLEQGAYRGSTWSLPIGPTDPPGAGEDGPTSPQAPRSLQHAVPLAPFLSGGSPGSNVYGVVGEPAQIAFRLVDVYGNALPDMHVGVVTPLYTDPLVAIGTWPGVVTRHAFTPAHSPGSATLEVDLLFDATSLSGAGSPGSLPPDQLAAITTLYGQIAQQLADPCVTAAITTTLAPGVSLGDPRAALSQFVQEILGALEDPAATSPDGVQARLTGTVEREAVAALVYNVVEVEVAVQLSRPVERVDPSSLARLPAVAAVLCAIPPNTDGSGSPGAVTAYAQSFEAAFAGFDGAQGVLKLAQRTSAALQSTPDLWCVRFGAGAGIDVVFPAASAGSPTTCVAYYALPPLETKPRDGTVDGVTYSGIDLDAWARTFLTAVDALLAPELAAAMAALDKIHGTHWYASLLGSKAALASAIPARLAPVLKGVYASGDLTAARERLEQALLESLSSAYTVSTVVQVAAEVSVHGAADDQSPARPPELFGSLAPQTSSAVDARQYTMTGASLVLGPGPQWLTTLVSVSNPSLQSHIELSPGFSATFLQHDFDTEDAYDGYVPSSWLKFVLPTGAPLSVENIAGSLVIPIPLPFEPPLPRLVSQAATAAPVASPSGGSVAQIIEEALAWEYSAQLDVAVSAQDQLYLDVQYNGGDTSSFRMLAADPFDTLFSALARFLAAWGGLTALLPTIAEEAFGGHGSPAPVSPSTGLEIMQRLA
;
A
#
# COMPACT_ATOMS: atom_id res chain seq x y z
N ALA A 1 30.96 73.46 8.54
CA ALA A 1 31.44 74.84 8.34
C ALA A 1 30.84 75.72 9.44
N SER A 2 31.69 76.52 10.09
CA SER A 2 31.48 77.47 11.21
C SER A 2 30.09 77.60 11.86
N THR A 3 29.92 77.01 13.05
CA THR A 3 28.95 77.42 14.06
C THR A 3 29.56 78.55 14.90
N GLN A 4 28.91 79.71 14.93
CA GLN A 4 29.18 80.77 15.92
C GLN A 4 28.15 80.60 17.04
N ALA A 5 28.56 80.04 18.18
CA ALA A 5 27.73 80.03 19.39
C ALA A 5 27.63 81.45 19.97
N PRO A 6 26.52 81.84 20.63
CA PRO A 6 26.50 83.07 21.41
C PRO A 6 27.46 82.91 22.60
N ALA A 7 28.44 83.81 22.70
CA ALA A 7 29.45 83.79 23.75
C ALA A 7 28.81 84.13 25.11
N GLY A 8 28.69 83.14 26.00
CA GLY A 8 28.46 83.38 27.43
C GLY A 8 29.77 83.87 28.06
N ALA A 9 29.78 85.11 28.55
CA ALA A 9 30.92 85.66 29.27
C ALA A 9 31.03 85.02 30.66
N PHE A 10 32.15 84.38 30.95
CA PHE A 10 32.48 83.89 32.29
C PHE A 10 33.19 85.00 33.08
N GLU A 11 32.59 85.49 34.16
CA GLU A 11 33.28 86.34 35.13
C GLU A 11 33.89 85.48 36.26
N PHE A 12 35.21 85.57 36.43
CA PHE A 12 35.94 84.92 37.51
C PHE A 12 36.21 85.93 38.64
N ASN A 13 35.70 85.67 39.84
CA ASN A 13 35.97 86.47 41.04
C ASN A 13 36.59 85.60 42.15
N PRO A 14 37.93 85.63 42.36
CA PRO A 14 38.54 84.94 43.49
C PRO A 14 38.21 85.66 44.83
N PRO A 15 37.92 84.93 45.92
CA PRO A 15 38.27 83.53 46.16
C PRO A 15 37.09 82.52 46.12
N SER A 16 35.94 82.82 45.48
CA SER A 16 34.77 81.93 45.56
C SER A 16 33.98 81.80 44.25
N GLY A 17 34.37 80.81 43.42
CA GLY A 17 33.54 80.17 42.39
C GLY A 17 33.20 80.98 41.13
N ALA A 18 33.14 80.30 39.98
CA ALA A 18 32.64 80.87 38.73
C ALA A 18 31.15 80.53 38.57
N VAL A 19 30.33 81.53 38.23
CA VAL A 19 28.92 81.36 37.85
C VAL A 19 28.76 81.76 36.38
N ALA A 20 28.18 80.89 35.57
CA ALA A 20 27.81 81.17 34.19
C ALA A 20 26.29 81.29 34.09
N THR A 21 25.80 82.34 33.42
CA THR A 21 24.37 82.51 33.13
C THR A 21 24.16 82.32 31.64
N ILE A 22 23.48 81.22 31.27
CA ILE A 22 23.05 80.95 29.90
C ILE A 22 21.64 81.50 29.77
N THR A 23 21.43 82.42 28.84
CA THR A 23 20.10 82.95 28.51
C THR A 23 19.43 81.95 27.56
N TYR A 24 18.30 81.36 27.98
CA TYR A 24 17.49 80.51 27.09
C TYR A 24 16.93 81.37 25.93
N PRO A 25 16.99 80.89 24.67
CA PRO A 25 16.20 81.48 23.60
C PRO A 25 14.71 81.18 23.86
N ASP A 26 13.89 82.24 23.82
CA ASP A 26 12.43 82.18 23.87
C ASP A 26 11.92 82.47 22.43
N PRO A 27 10.97 81.70 21.87
CA PRO A 27 10.20 80.64 22.51
C PRO A 27 10.92 79.30 22.48
N ALA A 28 10.67 78.46 23.49
CA ALA A 28 10.93 77.03 23.40
C ALA A 28 10.36 76.49 22.08
N PRO A 29 11.06 75.59 21.36
CA PRO A 29 10.48 74.92 20.21
C PRO A 29 9.14 74.30 20.65
N LEU A 30 8.11 74.49 19.82
CA LEU A 30 6.78 73.91 20.08
C LEU A 30 6.96 72.42 20.33
N GLU A 31 6.31 71.90 21.39
CA GLU A 31 6.28 70.45 21.61
C GLU A 31 5.75 69.79 20.34
N PRO A 32 6.45 68.79 19.79
CA PRO A 32 5.98 68.12 18.58
C PRO A 32 4.63 67.45 18.88
N SER A 33 3.60 67.76 18.09
CA SER A 33 2.29 67.12 18.19
C SER A 33 2.18 66.05 17.10
N ALA A 34 2.44 64.79 17.45
CA ALA A 34 2.33 63.70 16.50
C ALA A 34 0.86 63.50 16.08
N GLN A 35 0.60 63.47 14.77
CA GLN A 35 -0.73 63.10 14.27
C GLN A 35 -0.85 61.58 14.23
N TRP A 36 -1.73 61.03 15.08
CA TRP A 36 -2.00 59.60 15.13
C TRP A 36 -3.10 59.23 14.12
N SER A 37 -2.85 58.22 13.29
CA SER A 37 -3.84 57.67 12.35
C SER A 37 -3.92 56.13 12.43
N GLY A 38 -5.07 55.55 12.07
CA GLY A 38 -5.28 54.10 11.98
C GLY A 38 -6.23 53.69 10.84
N VAL A 39 -6.07 52.45 10.34
CA VAL A 39 -6.84 51.59 9.39
C VAL A 39 -7.42 52.22 8.10
N VAL A 40 -7.41 53.54 7.92
CA VAL A 40 -7.82 54.21 6.66
C VAL A 40 -6.61 55.00 6.15
N PRO A 41 -6.21 54.86 4.88
CA PRO A 41 -5.06 55.57 4.35
C PRO A 41 -5.31 57.09 4.43
N PRO A 42 -4.32 57.89 4.86
CA PRO A 42 -4.51 59.33 4.95
C PRO A 42 -4.55 59.92 3.55
N VAL A 43 -5.64 60.62 3.25
CA VAL A 43 -5.64 61.61 2.18
C VAL A 43 -4.98 62.87 2.73
N GLY A 44 -3.66 62.98 2.59
CA GLY A 44 -2.92 64.23 2.82
C GLY A 44 -1.67 64.09 3.69
N ASN A 45 -0.51 64.47 3.12
CA ASN A 45 0.78 64.53 3.81
C ASN A 45 0.83 65.74 4.75
N GLY A 46 0.66 65.53 6.06
CA GLY A 46 0.99 66.49 7.12
C GLY A 46 2.35 66.18 7.78
N PRO A 47 2.95 67.12 8.52
CA PRO A 47 4.20 66.90 9.26
C PRO A 47 4.00 65.97 10.48
N ASP A 48 4.94 65.04 10.69
CA ASP A 48 5.08 64.11 11.84
C ASP A 48 3.86 63.19 12.11
N GLN A 49 3.75 62.12 11.32
CA GLN A 49 2.62 61.17 11.38
C GLN A 49 3.06 59.80 11.93
N ILE A 50 2.25 59.26 12.84
CA ILE A 50 2.39 57.89 13.36
C ILE A 50 1.15 57.08 12.99
N GLU A 51 1.38 56.02 12.25
CA GLU A 51 0.37 55.01 11.97
C GLU A 51 0.55 53.82 12.90
N ILE A 52 -0.47 53.50 13.70
CA ILE A 52 -0.51 52.27 14.51
C ILE A 52 -1.47 51.29 13.85
N LEU A 53 -0.98 50.07 13.61
CA LEU A 53 -1.74 48.93 13.12
C LEU A 53 -1.55 47.74 14.06
N TRP A 54 -2.58 46.89 14.15
CA TRP A 54 -2.42 45.57 14.74
C TRP A 54 -1.57 44.72 13.80
N ALA A 55 -0.56 44.02 14.34
CA ALA A 55 0.27 43.16 13.53
C ALA A 55 -0.52 41.93 13.06
N ASP A 56 -0.11 41.37 11.93
CA ASP A 56 -0.75 40.19 11.38
C ASP A 56 -0.72 39.02 12.37
N ALA A 57 -1.84 38.28 12.44
CA ALA A 57 -1.98 37.13 13.33
C ALA A 57 -1.10 35.95 12.91
N VAL A 58 -0.71 35.89 11.63
CA VAL A 58 0.16 34.85 11.07
C VAL A 58 1.38 35.49 10.42
N VAL A 59 2.52 34.83 10.58
CA VAL A 59 3.76 35.17 9.89
C VAL A 59 4.17 34.00 9.00
N SER A 60 4.82 34.30 7.88
CA SER A 60 5.34 33.30 6.97
C SER A 60 6.86 33.27 6.99
N ALA A 61 7.45 32.08 6.99
CA ALA A 61 8.86 31.85 6.74
C ALA A 61 9.05 30.85 5.59
N PRO A 62 10.14 30.90 4.82
CA PRO A 62 10.46 29.87 3.82
C PRO A 62 10.37 28.46 4.42
N THR A 63 9.66 27.55 3.75
CA THR A 63 9.57 26.15 4.19
C THR A 63 10.91 25.47 3.97
N VAL A 64 11.55 25.05 5.06
CA VAL A 64 12.83 24.34 5.05
C VAL A 64 12.71 23.10 5.92
N MET A 65 13.13 21.95 5.39
CA MET A 65 13.06 20.65 6.07
C MET A 65 14.45 20.02 6.21
N SER A 66 14.69 19.31 7.32
CA SER A 66 15.89 18.51 7.52
C SER A 66 15.57 17.04 7.24
N MET A 67 16.23 16.42 6.27
CA MET A 67 16.11 14.99 5.97
C MET A 67 17.30 14.21 6.54
N ARG A 68 17.02 13.19 7.34
CA ARG A 68 18.03 12.34 8.02
C ARG A 68 17.92 10.86 7.69
N ASN A 69 16.75 10.41 7.24
CA ASN A 69 16.51 9.01 6.90
C ASN A 69 17.09 8.72 5.52
N GLN A 70 18.31 8.19 5.51
CA GLN A 70 19.07 7.87 4.29
C GLN A 70 19.31 6.36 4.16
N SER A 71 19.29 5.88 2.92
CA SER A 71 19.67 4.52 2.54
C SER A 71 20.86 4.62 1.56
N PRO A 72 22.10 4.37 2.01
CA PRO A 72 23.27 4.36 1.13
C PRO A 72 23.33 3.10 0.28
N TRP A 73 23.83 3.23 -0.94
CA TRP A 73 24.29 2.09 -1.72
C TRP A 73 25.53 2.42 -2.56
N ALA A 74 26.31 1.40 -2.88
CA ALA A 74 27.44 1.50 -3.79
C ALA A 74 26.96 1.36 -5.24
N ALA A 75 27.22 2.36 -6.09
CA ALA A 75 26.96 2.28 -7.53
C ALA A 75 28.28 2.34 -8.33
N PRO A 76 28.31 1.85 -9.58
CA PRO A 76 29.52 1.85 -10.41
C PRO A 76 30.09 3.26 -10.66
N ALA A 77 29.21 4.26 -10.75
CA ALA A 77 29.57 5.66 -10.91
C ALA A 77 30.00 6.36 -9.60
N GLY A 78 29.85 5.72 -8.44
CA GLY A 78 30.15 6.27 -7.12
C GLY A 78 29.08 5.97 -6.07
N PRO A 79 29.32 6.27 -4.78
CA PRO A 79 28.32 6.07 -3.73
C PRO A 79 27.11 6.99 -3.92
N ARG A 80 25.91 6.44 -3.67
CA ARG A 80 24.62 7.14 -3.78
C ARG A 80 23.84 7.02 -2.47
N LEU A 81 23.00 8.03 -2.20
CA LEU A 81 22.16 8.09 -1.01
C LEU A 81 20.70 8.32 -1.42
N ALA A 82 19.79 7.46 -0.98
CA ALA A 82 18.34 7.66 -1.11
C ALA A 82 17.77 8.23 0.19
N PHE A 83 17.06 9.34 0.11
CA PHE A 83 16.34 9.94 1.23
C PHE A 83 14.83 9.76 1.05
N THR A 84 14.16 9.09 1.98
CA THR A 84 12.70 8.92 1.94
C THR A 84 12.01 10.26 2.16
N LEU A 85 11.04 10.60 1.31
CA LEU A 85 10.29 11.83 1.43
C LEU A 85 9.32 11.78 2.62
N PRO A 86 9.26 12.83 3.46
CA PRO A 86 8.24 12.92 4.50
C PRO A 86 6.84 13.02 3.91
N GLY A 87 5.85 12.39 4.55
CA GLY A 87 4.43 12.49 4.18
C GLY A 87 3.92 13.91 3.90
N PRO A 88 4.25 14.92 4.74
CA PRO A 88 3.86 16.31 4.46
C PRO A 88 4.40 16.87 3.15
N LEU A 89 5.60 16.45 2.73
CA LEU A 89 6.20 16.90 1.48
C LEU A 89 5.54 16.24 0.27
N MET A 90 5.20 14.95 0.37
CA MET A 90 4.43 14.25 -0.65
C MET A 90 3.03 14.87 -0.79
N ALA A 91 2.36 15.19 0.33
CA ALA A 91 1.06 15.87 0.31
C ALA A 91 1.13 17.27 -0.33
N LEU A 92 2.21 18.03 -0.08
CA LEU A 92 2.46 19.30 -0.76
C LEU A 92 2.64 19.13 -2.27
N ALA A 93 3.35 18.09 -2.71
CA ALA A 93 3.52 17.78 -4.12
C ALA A 93 2.19 17.45 -4.82
N THR A 94 1.32 16.70 -4.15
CA THR A 94 -0.02 16.38 -4.66
C THR A 94 -0.93 17.62 -4.72
N ALA A 95 -0.76 18.57 -3.79
CA ALA A 95 -1.53 19.82 -3.78
C ALA A 95 -1.14 20.79 -4.91
N GLY A 96 0.09 20.69 -5.44
CA GLY A 96 0.54 21.49 -6.57
C GLY A 96 2.03 21.30 -6.90
N PRO A 97 2.48 21.75 -8.09
CA PRO A 97 3.85 21.55 -8.53
C PRO A 97 4.84 22.33 -7.66
N ILE A 98 5.77 21.60 -7.03
CA ILE A 98 6.84 22.16 -6.19
C ILE A 98 8.22 21.75 -6.73
N GLN A 99 9.23 22.51 -6.35
CA GLN A 99 10.64 22.22 -6.59
C GLN A 99 11.40 22.17 -5.28
N LEU A 100 12.42 21.33 -5.21
CA LEU A 100 13.25 21.14 -4.03
C LEU A 100 14.65 21.69 -4.30
N GLN A 101 15.11 22.60 -3.46
CA GLN A 101 16.50 23.02 -3.44
C GLN A 101 17.21 22.33 -2.27
N VAL A 102 18.15 21.45 -2.61
CA VAL A 102 18.83 20.57 -1.64
C VAL A 102 20.24 21.09 -1.35
N GLN A 103 20.56 21.21 -0.06
CA GLN A 103 21.87 21.61 0.44
C GLN A 103 22.37 20.62 1.49
N GLY A 104 23.69 20.41 1.53
CA GLY A 104 24.34 19.65 2.60
C GLY A 104 24.43 20.44 3.91
N THR A 105 24.83 19.79 5.00
CA THR A 105 25.02 20.42 6.33
C THR A 105 25.96 21.62 6.33
N ASP A 106 26.91 21.65 5.39
CA ASP A 106 27.93 22.69 5.32
C ASP A 106 27.49 23.89 4.45
N GLY A 107 26.23 23.90 4.01
CA GLY A 107 25.65 24.91 3.11
C GLY A 107 26.07 24.76 1.65
N SER A 108 26.88 23.75 1.31
CA SER A 108 27.25 23.41 -0.05
C SER A 108 26.06 22.80 -0.82
N PRO A 109 25.83 23.19 -2.09
CA PRO A 109 24.78 22.59 -2.90
C PRO A 109 25.08 21.10 -3.12
N ALA A 110 24.04 20.27 -3.16
CA ALA A 110 24.18 18.88 -3.55
C ALA A 110 24.77 18.78 -4.98
N ALA A 111 25.69 17.84 -5.20
CA ALA A 111 26.39 17.73 -6.49
C ALA A 111 25.46 17.32 -7.63
N CYS A 112 24.51 16.41 -7.34
CA CYS A 112 23.43 16.01 -8.23
C CYS A 112 22.26 15.46 -7.40
N VAL A 113 21.04 15.83 -7.75
CA VAL A 113 19.78 15.38 -7.13
C VAL A 113 18.85 14.85 -8.20
N ARG A 114 18.17 13.75 -7.89
CA ARG A 114 17.11 13.15 -8.71
C ARG A 114 15.89 12.87 -7.84
N ALA A 115 14.72 13.31 -8.29
CA ALA A 115 13.47 12.77 -7.76
C ALA A 115 13.30 11.33 -8.24
N ALA A 116 12.94 10.43 -7.34
CA ALA A 116 12.84 9.02 -7.67
C ALA A 116 11.67 8.32 -6.98
N LEU A 117 11.18 7.27 -7.64
CA LEU A 117 10.25 6.29 -7.08
C LEU A 117 11.04 5.04 -6.72
N ARG A 118 11.02 4.69 -5.44
CA ARG A 118 11.57 3.46 -4.89
C ARG A 118 10.47 2.40 -4.84
N ILE A 119 10.70 1.28 -5.52
CA ILE A 119 9.76 0.16 -5.65
C ILE A 119 10.40 -1.10 -5.05
N PRO A 120 9.95 -1.59 -3.88
CA PRO A 120 10.37 -2.89 -3.38
C PRO A 120 9.71 -4.02 -4.18
N LEU A 121 10.51 -4.97 -4.64
CA LEU A 121 10.08 -6.17 -5.37
C LEU A 121 10.59 -7.42 -4.64
N SER A 122 9.83 -8.50 -4.72
CA SER A 122 10.33 -9.82 -4.32
C SER A 122 10.91 -10.55 -5.54
N VAL A 123 12.00 -11.28 -5.35
CA VAL A 123 12.66 -12.03 -6.42
C VAL A 123 12.98 -13.44 -5.97
N ALA A 124 12.74 -14.45 -6.80
CA ALA A 124 13.00 -15.85 -6.49
C ALA A 124 13.88 -16.53 -7.55
N ARG A 125 14.74 -17.47 -7.12
CA ARG A 125 15.51 -18.30 -8.05
C ARG A 125 14.62 -19.36 -8.69
N VAL A 126 14.71 -19.48 -10.01
CA VAL A 126 13.95 -20.47 -10.77
C VAL A 126 14.73 -21.79 -10.85
N PRO A 127 14.11 -22.95 -10.56
CA PRO A 127 14.75 -24.26 -10.77
C PRO A 127 15.15 -24.45 -12.24
N GLY A 128 16.41 -24.84 -12.48
CA GLY A 128 16.93 -25.08 -13.82
C GLY A 128 16.44 -26.41 -14.41
N SER A 129 16.37 -26.50 -15.73
CA SER A 129 15.97 -27.72 -16.43
C SER A 129 17.10 -28.76 -16.41
N SER A 130 17.26 -29.51 -15.32
CA SER A 130 18.01 -30.77 -15.38
C SER A 130 17.15 -31.82 -16.11
N GLY A 131 17.68 -32.40 -17.19
CA GLY A 131 16.93 -33.24 -18.13
C GLY A 131 16.02 -34.27 -17.45
N ALA A 132 14.72 -34.17 -17.73
CA ALA A 132 13.72 -35.12 -17.26
C ALA A 132 14.01 -36.50 -17.85
N SER A 133 14.54 -37.40 -17.03
CA SER A 133 14.38 -38.83 -17.26
C SER A 133 12.96 -39.22 -16.84
N SER A 134 12.23 -39.86 -17.75
CA SER A 134 10.91 -40.42 -17.49
C SER A 134 11.02 -41.54 -16.44
N GLY A 135 10.50 -41.32 -15.24
CA GLY A 135 10.40 -42.34 -14.20
C GLY A 135 9.46 -41.93 -13.08
N SER A 136 8.46 -42.76 -12.80
CA SER A 136 7.38 -42.56 -11.83
C SER A 136 7.84 -42.13 -10.42
N PRO A 137 6.99 -41.41 -9.64
CA PRO A 137 7.35 -40.95 -8.31
C PRO A 137 7.13 -42.08 -7.30
N THR A 138 8.19 -42.80 -6.94
CA THR A 138 8.21 -43.60 -5.72
C THR A 138 9.53 -43.38 -5.00
N GLY A 139 9.51 -42.62 -3.90
CA GLY A 139 10.63 -42.51 -2.96
C GLY A 139 10.86 -41.08 -2.46
N SER A 140 10.86 -40.91 -1.14
CA SER A 140 11.09 -39.67 -0.40
C SER A 140 12.32 -38.86 -0.89
N PRO A 141 12.29 -37.51 -0.79
CA PRO A 141 13.33 -36.67 -1.34
C PRO A 141 14.61 -36.78 -0.49
N ALA A 142 15.66 -37.35 -1.05
CA ALA A 142 17.02 -37.09 -0.61
C ALA A 142 17.46 -35.77 -1.26
N SER A 143 17.97 -34.84 -0.45
CA SER A 143 18.47 -33.51 -0.88
C SER A 143 19.50 -33.61 -2.01
N ALA A 144 19.08 -33.30 -3.22
CA ALA A 144 19.95 -32.85 -4.30
C ALA A 144 20.00 -31.33 -4.27
N ALA A 145 21.19 -30.73 -4.28
CA ALA A 145 21.35 -29.30 -4.46
C ALA A 145 20.75 -28.93 -5.84
N GLY A 146 19.64 -28.18 -5.84
CA GLY A 146 18.96 -27.79 -7.07
C GLY A 146 19.89 -26.95 -7.95
N THR A 147 20.03 -27.35 -9.22
CA THR A 147 20.63 -26.47 -10.25
C THR A 147 19.56 -25.44 -10.60
N TYR A 148 19.87 -24.14 -10.50
CA TYR A 148 18.95 -23.05 -10.84
C TYR A 148 19.21 -22.56 -12.27
N ALA A 149 18.19 -21.98 -12.93
CA ALA A 149 18.34 -21.37 -14.23
C ALA A 149 19.29 -20.16 -14.14
N PRO A 150 20.31 -20.04 -15.01
CA PRO A 150 21.24 -18.91 -14.97
C PRO A 150 20.54 -17.63 -15.41
N TYR A 151 20.78 -16.51 -14.71
CA TYR A 151 20.29 -15.16 -15.05
C TYR A 151 18.77 -14.95 -15.05
N VAL A 152 17.96 -15.99 -14.83
CA VAL A 152 16.49 -15.90 -14.86
C VAL A 152 15.93 -16.02 -13.46
N TYR A 153 15.14 -15.03 -13.07
CA TYR A 153 14.53 -14.92 -11.75
C TYR A 153 13.03 -14.68 -11.87
N GLU A 154 12.26 -15.23 -10.95
CA GLU A 154 10.82 -14.95 -10.87
C GLU A 154 10.59 -13.69 -10.02
N LEU A 155 9.79 -12.75 -10.53
CA LEU A 155 9.42 -11.53 -9.81
C LEU A 155 8.07 -11.71 -9.11
N GLY A 156 7.96 -11.14 -7.92
CA GLY A 156 6.67 -10.84 -7.29
C GLY A 156 6.41 -9.33 -7.25
N GLY A 157 5.13 -8.97 -7.12
CA GLY A 157 4.65 -7.59 -7.15
C GLY A 157 5.13 -6.74 -5.96
N THR A 158 4.77 -5.45 -5.99
CA THR A 158 5.05 -4.48 -4.93
C THR A 158 3.85 -4.28 -4.00
N ASP A 159 4.01 -3.44 -2.97
CA ASP A 159 2.89 -3.00 -2.12
C ASP A 159 1.99 -1.98 -2.84
N GLU A 160 0.82 -1.75 -2.27
CA GLU A 160 -0.23 -0.80 -2.69
C GLU A 160 0.28 0.60 -2.81
N ASP A 161 0.81 1.16 -1.72
CA ASP A 161 1.18 2.56 -1.66
C ASP A 161 2.19 2.84 -2.78
N THR A 162 3.13 1.91 -2.96
CA THR A 162 4.08 1.94 -4.06
C THR A 162 3.44 1.70 -5.43
N ARG A 163 2.49 0.76 -5.57
CA ARG A 163 1.78 0.52 -6.84
C ARG A 163 0.94 1.74 -7.25
N ASP A 164 0.33 2.44 -6.32
CA ASP A 164 -0.45 3.65 -6.54
C ASP A 164 0.46 4.80 -6.99
N LEU A 165 1.66 4.91 -6.40
CA LEU A 165 2.70 5.84 -6.88
C LEU A 165 3.23 5.44 -8.27
N LEU A 166 3.42 4.14 -8.52
CA LEU A 166 3.82 3.60 -9.81
C LEU A 166 2.75 3.92 -10.87
N GLN A 167 1.47 3.75 -10.54
CA GLN A 167 0.35 4.14 -11.38
C GLN A 167 0.47 5.61 -11.74
N ARG A 168 0.56 6.52 -10.74
CA ARG A 168 0.72 7.97 -10.98
C ARG A 168 1.91 8.28 -11.90
N ALA A 169 3.01 7.55 -11.75
CA ALA A 169 4.16 7.70 -12.63
C ALA A 169 3.80 7.39 -14.09
N ILE A 170 3.06 6.31 -14.33
CA ILE A 170 2.63 5.91 -15.67
C ILE A 170 1.61 6.93 -16.24
N GLU A 171 0.63 7.44 -15.48
CA GLU A 171 -0.36 8.41 -16.01
C GLU A 171 0.15 9.84 -16.18
N GLU A 172 1.09 10.30 -15.36
CA GLU A 172 1.73 11.61 -15.60
C GLU A 172 2.62 11.59 -16.86
N GLY A 173 3.01 10.41 -17.33
CA GLY A 173 4.00 10.24 -18.37
C GLY A 173 5.40 10.46 -17.81
N MET A 174 6.12 9.38 -17.58
CA MET A 174 7.54 9.42 -17.24
C MET A 174 8.30 9.92 -18.46
N GLY A 175 8.90 11.11 -18.36
CA GLY A 175 9.83 11.63 -19.37
C GLY A 175 11.09 10.76 -19.47
N GLU A 176 12.26 11.37 -19.57
CA GLU A 176 13.51 10.60 -19.55
C GLU A 176 13.79 10.11 -18.12
N VAL A 177 13.49 8.83 -17.86
CA VAL A 177 13.74 8.14 -16.59
C VAL A 177 14.78 7.03 -16.76
N ALA A 178 15.56 6.76 -15.72
CA ALA A 178 16.51 5.66 -15.65
C ALA A 178 16.05 4.63 -14.62
N LEU A 179 16.19 3.35 -14.95
CA LEU A 179 15.87 2.23 -14.04
C LEU A 179 17.16 1.70 -13.42
N THR A 180 17.23 1.71 -12.08
CA THR A 180 18.36 1.20 -11.32
C THR A 180 17.90 0.10 -10.36
N PHE A 181 18.49 -1.09 -10.46
CA PHE A 181 18.26 -2.16 -9.47
C PHE A 181 19.27 -2.06 -8.33
N VAL A 182 18.76 -2.10 -7.10
CA VAL A 182 19.54 -2.05 -5.86
C VAL A 182 19.21 -3.29 -5.02
N TYR A 183 20.24 -3.97 -4.54
CA TYR A 183 20.11 -5.17 -3.72
C TYR A 183 21.23 -5.23 -2.67
N ALA A 184 21.04 -6.04 -1.63
CA ALA A 184 22.10 -6.38 -0.68
C ALA A 184 22.69 -7.74 -1.08
N PRO A 185 24.01 -7.85 -1.38
CA PRO A 185 24.61 -9.10 -1.86
C PRO A 185 24.64 -10.17 -0.78
N ASP A 186 24.71 -9.76 0.49
CA ASP A 186 24.47 -10.60 1.66
C ASP A 186 23.83 -9.75 2.77
N PRO A 187 23.25 -10.37 3.81
CA PRO A 187 22.51 -9.67 4.87
C PRO A 187 23.36 -8.79 5.79
N THR A 188 24.69 -8.91 5.71
CA THR A 188 25.67 -8.12 6.47
C THR A 188 26.40 -7.09 5.62
N ALA A 189 26.30 -7.18 4.29
CA ALA A 189 26.87 -6.26 3.33
C ALA A 189 25.96 -5.04 3.10
N GLY A 190 26.58 -3.93 2.69
CA GLY A 190 25.85 -2.74 2.27
C GLY A 190 25.10 -2.98 0.94
N ALA A 191 24.04 -2.20 0.70
CA ALA A 191 23.33 -2.24 -0.57
C ALA A 191 24.26 -1.81 -1.74
N GLN A 192 24.03 -2.36 -2.92
CA GLN A 192 24.76 -2.05 -4.15
C GLN A 192 23.85 -2.09 -5.38
N SER A 193 24.33 -1.52 -6.49
CA SER A 193 23.72 -1.59 -7.82
C SER A 193 24.77 -1.94 -8.87
N ASP A 194 24.36 -2.57 -9.97
CA ASP A 194 25.26 -2.93 -11.08
C ASP A 194 24.97 -2.14 -12.36
N ASP A 195 25.96 -2.07 -13.26
CA ASP A 195 25.74 -1.64 -14.64
C ASP A 195 25.13 -2.80 -15.45
N LEU A 196 23.91 -2.60 -15.94
CA LEU A 196 23.10 -3.62 -16.60
C LEU A 196 23.33 -3.66 -18.11
N GLN A 197 23.14 -4.84 -18.71
CA GLN A 197 23.06 -4.92 -20.17
C GLN A 197 21.73 -4.35 -20.68
N PRO A 198 21.69 -3.74 -21.90
CA PRO A 198 20.47 -3.16 -22.46
C PRO A 198 19.31 -4.14 -22.69
N ASP A 199 19.59 -5.43 -22.76
CA ASP A 199 18.67 -6.54 -23.01
C ASP A 199 18.10 -7.17 -21.73
N VAL A 200 18.46 -6.67 -20.54
CA VAL A 200 17.76 -7.00 -19.29
C VAL A 200 16.28 -6.69 -19.46
N LEU A 201 15.40 -7.66 -19.21
CA LEU A 201 13.98 -7.58 -19.54
C LEU A 201 13.10 -8.38 -18.60
N ILE A 202 11.81 -8.05 -18.57
CA ILE A 202 10.76 -8.89 -17.98
C ILE A 202 10.04 -9.63 -19.12
N ALA A 203 9.80 -10.93 -18.94
CA ALA A 203 8.98 -11.78 -19.80
C ALA A 203 7.74 -12.28 -19.03
N LYS A 204 6.55 -12.03 -19.58
CA LYS A 204 5.25 -12.41 -19.02
C LYS A 204 4.75 -13.68 -19.70
N VAL A 205 4.57 -14.76 -18.94
CA VAL A 205 3.97 -16.02 -19.46
C VAL A 205 2.58 -16.29 -18.90
N ASN A 206 2.27 -15.76 -17.71
CA ASN A 206 0.97 -15.87 -17.11
C ASN A 206 0.09 -14.73 -17.61
N LEU A 207 -0.96 -15.09 -18.35
CA LEU A 207 -1.91 -14.13 -18.92
C LEU A 207 -3.19 -14.02 -18.09
N SER A 208 -3.24 -14.72 -16.95
CA SER A 208 -4.36 -14.69 -16.03
C SER A 208 -4.55 -13.27 -15.49
N THR A 209 -5.80 -12.82 -15.49
CA THR A 209 -6.25 -11.57 -14.88
C THR A 209 -6.86 -11.80 -13.50
N LEU A 210 -6.91 -13.06 -13.06
CA LEU A 210 -7.43 -13.41 -11.74
C LEU A 210 -6.44 -12.97 -10.67
N ASN A 211 -6.79 -11.88 -9.98
CA ASN A 211 -6.04 -11.40 -8.82
C ASN A 211 -5.93 -12.53 -7.79
N GLN A 212 -4.72 -12.92 -7.46
CA GLN A 212 -4.46 -13.90 -6.42
C GLN A 212 -4.18 -13.19 -5.11
N ALA A 213 -4.68 -13.75 -4.01
CA ALA A 213 -4.30 -13.30 -2.68
C ALA A 213 -2.84 -13.70 -2.39
N ALA A 214 -1.88 -12.89 -2.83
CA ALA A 214 -0.71 -12.59 -2.02
C ALA A 214 -0.85 -11.12 -1.60
N GLN A 215 -0.30 -10.77 -0.45
CA GLN A 215 -0.54 -9.50 0.20
C GLN A 215 -0.62 -8.29 -0.79
N VAL A 216 -1.65 -7.42 -0.68
CA VAL A 216 -1.71 -5.93 -0.83
C VAL A 216 -2.58 -5.36 -2.01
N SER A 217 -3.56 -4.46 -1.68
CA SER A 217 -4.71 -3.64 -2.25
C SER A 217 -4.54 -2.73 -3.52
N ALA A 218 -5.28 -1.60 -3.77
CA ALA A 218 -6.16 -1.22 -4.93
C ALA A 218 -6.02 -0.01 -5.90
N ALA A 219 -5.38 1.14 -5.67
CA ALA A 219 -5.49 2.25 -6.63
C ALA A 219 -4.49 2.11 -7.80
N ALA A 220 -4.92 1.53 -8.92
CA ALA A 220 -4.09 1.27 -10.11
C ALA A 220 -4.73 1.77 -11.43
N GLN A 221 -5.66 2.69 -11.32
CA GLN A 221 -6.87 2.68 -12.11
C GLN A 221 -6.87 3.66 -13.34
N ALA A 222 -6.45 4.92 -13.28
CA ALA A 222 -6.80 5.91 -14.34
C ALA A 222 -5.91 5.99 -15.60
N VAL A 223 -4.88 5.15 -15.75
CA VAL A 223 -3.80 5.37 -16.75
C VAL A 223 -4.13 4.90 -18.17
N LEU A 224 -5.08 3.99 -18.35
CA LEU A 224 -5.02 3.13 -19.52
C LEU A 224 -5.86 3.58 -20.72
N ARG A 225 -6.25 4.86 -20.74
CA ARG A 225 -6.92 5.47 -21.89
C ARG A 225 -5.98 6.12 -22.91
N GLN A 226 -4.65 6.04 -22.75
CA GLN A 226 -3.70 6.70 -23.66
C GLN A 226 -2.67 5.80 -24.37
N PHE A 227 -2.51 4.53 -23.98
CA PHE A 227 -1.62 3.61 -24.70
C PHE A 227 -2.42 2.71 -25.65
N ASN A 228 -2.52 3.12 -26.92
CA ASN A 228 -2.76 2.18 -28.00
C ASN A 228 -1.45 1.40 -28.24
N ALA A 229 -1.22 0.32 -27.52
CA ALA A 229 -0.13 -0.62 -27.81
C ALA A 229 -0.68 -2.07 -27.80
N PRO A 230 -0.24 -2.93 -28.74
CA PRO A 230 -0.63 -4.34 -28.78
C PRO A 230 -0.16 -5.08 -27.53
N ASP A 231 -0.79 -6.21 -27.20
CA ASP A 231 -0.49 -7.09 -26.08
C ASP A 231 1.02 -7.15 -25.73
N ILE A 232 1.40 -6.44 -24.66
CA ILE A 232 2.79 -6.36 -24.20
C ILE A 232 3.10 -7.58 -23.36
N TYR A 233 3.97 -8.44 -23.88
CA TYR A 233 4.37 -9.67 -23.18
C TYR A 233 5.83 -9.66 -22.71
N SER A 234 6.62 -8.69 -23.16
CA SER A 234 7.97 -8.49 -22.66
C SER A 234 8.41 -7.04 -22.82
N ALA A 235 9.26 -6.57 -21.92
CA ALA A 235 9.81 -5.23 -21.97
C ALA A 235 11.23 -5.19 -21.39
N ALA A 236 12.12 -4.49 -22.09
CA ALA A 236 13.50 -4.32 -21.66
C ALA A 236 13.68 -3.09 -20.77
N VAL A 237 14.73 -3.06 -19.95
CA VAL A 237 15.06 -1.96 -19.04
C VAL A 237 15.27 -0.62 -19.76
N VAL A 238 15.64 -0.67 -21.05
CA VAL A 238 15.77 0.49 -21.94
C VAL A 238 14.43 1.04 -22.45
N ASP A 239 13.32 0.35 -22.19
CA ASP A 239 11.95 0.75 -22.47
C ASP A 239 11.17 0.88 -21.14
N PRO A 240 11.49 1.92 -20.34
CA PRO A 240 11.02 2.01 -18.96
C PRO A 240 9.49 2.08 -18.85
N ALA A 241 8.80 2.64 -19.84
CA ALA A 241 7.34 2.74 -19.82
C ALA A 241 6.68 1.35 -19.84
N ASN A 242 7.06 0.51 -20.83
CA ASN A 242 6.51 -0.85 -20.93
C ASN A 242 7.05 -1.78 -19.83
N PHE A 243 8.28 -1.55 -19.36
CA PHE A 243 8.85 -2.29 -18.23
C PHE A 243 8.04 -2.06 -16.96
N LEU A 244 7.74 -0.80 -16.64
CA LEU A 244 6.98 -0.43 -15.47
C LEU A 244 5.50 -0.81 -15.57
N LEU A 245 4.94 -0.86 -16.78
CA LEU A 245 3.61 -1.43 -17.01
C LEU A 245 3.55 -2.92 -16.60
N LEU A 246 4.53 -3.74 -17.01
CA LEU A 246 4.58 -5.15 -16.59
C LEU A 246 4.79 -5.31 -15.07
N VAL A 247 5.57 -4.43 -14.44
CA VAL A 247 5.72 -4.41 -12.96
C VAL A 247 4.41 -4.01 -12.28
N TRP A 248 3.67 -3.07 -12.85
CA TRP A 248 2.34 -2.68 -12.38
C TRP A 248 1.34 -3.82 -12.53
N GLU A 249 1.26 -4.49 -13.69
CA GLU A 249 0.40 -5.65 -13.92
C GLU A 249 0.67 -6.77 -12.91
N LEU A 250 1.95 -7.12 -12.73
CA LEU A 250 2.39 -8.09 -11.72
C LEU A 250 1.94 -7.69 -10.30
N SER A 251 1.95 -6.39 -9.99
CA SER A 251 1.52 -5.86 -8.69
C SER A 251 0.00 -5.80 -8.52
N VAL A 252 -0.78 -5.86 -9.60
CA VAL A 252 -2.25 -6.01 -9.54
C VAL A 252 -2.65 -7.46 -9.36
N VAL A 253 -2.05 -8.37 -10.14
CA VAL A 253 -2.44 -9.80 -10.15
C VAL A 253 -1.82 -10.57 -8.98
N GLN A 254 -0.59 -10.22 -8.58
CA GLN A 254 0.17 -10.89 -7.52
C GLN A 254 0.30 -12.41 -7.74
N ALA A 255 0.48 -12.83 -9.00
CA ALA A 255 0.61 -14.22 -9.41
C ALA A 255 1.99 -14.53 -10.02
N PRO A 256 2.46 -15.79 -9.94
CA PRO A 256 3.68 -16.24 -10.60
C PRO A 256 3.60 -16.11 -12.14
N GLY A 257 4.75 -16.22 -12.81
CA GLY A 257 4.82 -16.20 -14.28
C GLY A 257 5.29 -14.89 -14.91
N TYR A 258 5.98 -14.05 -14.14
CA TYR A 258 6.75 -12.90 -14.61
C TYR A 258 8.22 -13.15 -14.31
N TYR A 259 9.05 -13.22 -15.35
CA TYR A 259 10.45 -13.60 -15.23
C TYR A 259 11.38 -12.46 -15.63
N LEU A 260 12.26 -12.06 -14.71
CA LEU A 260 13.35 -11.12 -14.95
C LEU A 260 14.56 -11.86 -15.50
N TYR A 261 14.99 -11.49 -16.72
CA TYR A 261 16.33 -11.79 -17.20
C TYR A 261 17.27 -10.69 -16.71
N TYR A 262 18.21 -11.02 -15.82
CA TYR A 262 19.15 -10.07 -15.21
C TYR A 262 20.59 -10.43 -15.55
N ARG A 263 21.31 -9.48 -16.15
CA ARG A 263 22.74 -9.62 -16.47
C ARG A 263 23.47 -8.28 -16.39
N THR A 264 24.65 -8.31 -15.77
CA THR A 264 25.54 -7.15 -15.70
C THR A 264 26.38 -7.02 -16.97
N THR A 265 26.97 -5.86 -17.20
CA THR A 265 27.93 -5.64 -18.30
C THR A 265 29.17 -6.54 -18.20
N ALA A 266 29.51 -7.02 -17.00
CA ALA A 266 30.56 -8.01 -16.77
C ALA A 266 30.14 -9.46 -17.13
N GLY A 267 28.84 -9.68 -17.36
CA GLY A 267 28.26 -10.97 -17.70
C GLY A 267 27.77 -11.80 -16.51
N ASP A 268 27.72 -11.20 -15.32
CA ASP A 268 27.31 -11.83 -14.07
C ASP A 268 25.79 -11.70 -13.84
N GLY A 269 25.22 -12.62 -13.04
CA GLY A 269 23.83 -12.56 -12.57
C GLY A 269 23.74 -11.99 -11.15
N LEU A 270 22.54 -12.04 -10.55
CA LEU A 270 22.36 -11.69 -9.14
C LEU A 270 23.13 -12.67 -8.22
N PRO A 271 23.79 -12.21 -7.14
CA PRO A 271 24.62 -13.08 -6.30
C PRO A 271 23.82 -14.16 -5.56
N ASP A 272 24.30 -15.41 -5.57
CA ASP A 272 23.63 -16.53 -4.88
C ASP A 272 23.43 -16.32 -3.37
N ALA A 273 24.29 -15.51 -2.74
CA ALA A 273 24.26 -15.23 -1.30
C ALA A 273 23.03 -14.42 -0.87
N MET A 274 22.38 -13.66 -1.78
CA MET A 274 21.16 -12.92 -1.45
C MET A 274 19.96 -13.86 -1.19
N PHE A 275 20.03 -15.09 -1.69
CA PHE A 275 19.01 -16.13 -1.57
C PHE A 275 19.41 -17.19 -0.54
N ALA A 276 20.39 -16.88 0.33
CA ALA A 276 20.78 -17.74 1.44
C ALA A 276 19.94 -17.40 2.68
N ASP A 277 19.56 -18.42 3.46
CA ASP A 277 18.77 -18.23 4.68
C ASP A 277 19.40 -17.19 5.61
N THR A 278 18.69 -16.09 5.83
CA THR A 278 18.94 -15.25 6.99
C THR A 278 17.82 -15.38 7.98
N ALA A 279 18.08 -16.10 9.08
CA ALA A 279 17.21 -16.05 10.24
C ALA A 279 17.33 -14.65 10.89
N SER A 280 16.23 -13.91 10.93
CA SER A 280 16.09 -12.78 11.85
C SER A 280 15.99 -13.28 13.29
N GLY A 281 17.07 -13.15 14.08
CA GLY A 281 17.03 -12.84 15.51
C GLY A 281 17.00 -13.99 16.56
N SER A 282 18.17 -14.33 17.12
CA SER A 282 18.37 -14.42 18.59
C SER A 282 19.87 -14.37 18.92
N PRO A 283 20.35 -13.45 19.78
CA PRO A 283 21.77 -13.36 20.11
C PRO A 283 22.16 -14.53 21.03
N GLY A 284 22.77 -15.58 20.48
CA GLY A 284 23.35 -16.65 21.29
C GLY A 284 23.63 -18.00 20.62
N THR A 285 23.07 -18.30 19.45
CA THR A 285 23.28 -19.59 18.77
C THR A 285 23.52 -19.42 17.29
N SER A 286 24.79 -19.27 16.91
CA SER A 286 25.25 -19.38 15.52
C SER A 286 25.25 -20.85 15.09
N GLY A 287 24.14 -21.32 14.53
CA GLY A 287 24.06 -22.59 13.83
C GLY A 287 23.21 -22.43 12.59
N THR A 288 23.85 -22.33 11.42
CA THR A 288 23.19 -22.51 10.12
C THR A 288 22.63 -23.93 10.05
N VAL A 289 21.33 -24.10 9.86
CA VAL A 289 20.74 -25.39 9.47
C VAL A 289 20.72 -25.41 7.94
N PRO A 290 21.53 -26.24 7.27
CA PRO A 290 21.42 -26.42 5.84
C PRO A 290 20.13 -27.20 5.54
N GLY A 291 19.21 -26.64 4.75
CA GLY A 291 18.11 -27.44 4.17
C GLY A 291 16.70 -26.87 4.17
N THR A 292 16.46 -25.59 4.48
CA THR A 292 15.15 -24.94 4.27
C THR A 292 15.30 -23.62 3.54
N SER A 293 15.81 -23.68 2.30
CA SER A 293 16.08 -22.51 1.46
C SER A 293 14.85 -21.62 1.26
N SER A 294 14.85 -20.42 1.85
CA SER A 294 14.07 -19.33 1.26
C SER A 294 14.71 -18.98 -0.09
N ALA A 295 14.21 -19.55 -1.18
CA ALA A 295 14.69 -19.27 -2.54
C ALA A 295 14.36 -17.84 -3.02
N THR A 296 13.92 -16.97 -2.11
CA THR A 296 13.43 -15.61 -2.33
C THR A 296 14.34 -14.58 -1.65
N ALA A 297 14.43 -13.40 -2.26
CA ALA A 297 15.18 -12.25 -1.78
C ALA A 297 14.41 -10.95 -2.11
N THR A 298 14.87 -9.82 -1.57
CA THR A 298 14.32 -8.48 -1.89
C THR A 298 15.19 -7.77 -2.91
N LEU A 299 14.56 -7.21 -3.93
CA LEU A 299 15.18 -6.37 -4.96
C LEU A 299 14.48 -5.01 -4.95
N THR A 300 15.22 -3.91 -4.92
CA THR A 300 14.63 -2.56 -4.99
C THR A 300 14.86 -1.96 -6.37
N LEU A 301 13.80 -1.59 -7.07
CA LEU A 301 13.86 -0.84 -8.33
C LEU A 301 13.71 0.66 -8.03
N PHE A 302 14.68 1.46 -8.47
CA PHE A 302 14.58 2.91 -8.47
C PHE A 302 14.24 3.39 -9.88
N VAL A 303 13.14 4.15 -10.00
CA VAL A 303 12.81 4.93 -11.19
C VAL A 303 13.32 6.34 -10.95
N GLU A 304 14.46 6.67 -11.55
CA GLU A 304 15.17 7.92 -11.34
C GLU A 304 14.82 8.94 -12.43
N GLY A 305 14.33 10.11 -12.03
CA GLY A 305 14.14 11.25 -12.92
C GLY A 305 15.47 11.88 -13.39
N PRO A 306 15.38 12.96 -14.18
CA PRO A 306 16.54 13.65 -14.71
C PRO A 306 17.43 14.22 -13.59
N ALA A 307 18.74 14.14 -13.79
CA ALA A 307 19.72 14.75 -12.89
C ALA A 307 19.59 16.28 -12.90
N SER A 308 19.55 16.88 -11.71
CA SER A 308 19.60 18.33 -11.53
C SER A 308 20.70 18.73 -10.56
N THR A 309 21.40 19.82 -10.89
CA THR A 309 22.35 20.51 -10.00
C THR A 309 21.73 21.77 -9.38
N GLY A 310 20.45 22.02 -9.62
CA GLY A 310 19.67 23.17 -9.13
C GLY A 310 18.36 22.72 -8.48
N PRO A 311 17.36 23.61 -8.37
CA PRO A 311 16.01 23.22 -7.96
C PRO A 311 15.52 22.01 -8.76
N THR A 312 15.11 20.96 -8.06
CA THR A 312 14.64 19.70 -8.66
C THR A 312 13.12 19.67 -8.58
N ALA A 313 12.43 19.62 -9.71
CA ALA A 313 10.98 19.43 -9.71
C ALA A 313 10.63 18.11 -9.01
N LEU A 314 9.60 18.13 -8.16
CA LEU A 314 9.14 16.94 -7.46
C LEU A 314 7.86 16.43 -8.13
N PRO A 315 7.92 15.31 -8.86
CA PRO A 315 6.72 14.66 -9.41
C PRO A 315 5.83 14.10 -8.30
N THR A 316 4.54 13.91 -8.56
CA THR A 316 3.60 13.40 -7.54
C THR A 316 3.81 11.92 -7.22
N TRP A 317 4.51 11.21 -8.10
CA TRP A 317 4.88 9.81 -7.93
C TRP A 317 6.19 9.58 -7.15
N ALA A 318 6.99 10.62 -6.89
CA ALA A 318 8.26 10.43 -6.19
C ALA A 318 8.03 10.20 -4.69
N ASN A 319 8.67 9.16 -4.14
CA ASN A 319 8.70 8.87 -2.70
C ASN A 319 10.09 8.98 -2.09
N CYS A 320 11.13 9.24 -2.90
CA CYS A 320 12.48 9.46 -2.43
C CYS A 320 13.27 10.46 -3.29
N LEU A 321 14.39 10.93 -2.75
CA LEU A 321 15.42 11.67 -3.48
C LEU A 321 16.69 10.86 -3.53
N VAL A 322 17.26 10.71 -4.72
CA VAL A 322 18.59 10.12 -4.91
C VAL A 322 19.60 11.25 -5.06
N VAL A 323 20.62 11.23 -4.21
CA VAL A 323 21.65 12.27 -4.14
C VAL A 323 23.04 11.67 -4.29
N GLU A 324 23.87 12.33 -5.08
CA GLU A 324 25.27 11.97 -5.32
C GLU A 324 26.23 12.97 -4.68
N GLY A 325 27.43 12.50 -4.29
CA GLY A 325 28.51 13.38 -3.84
C GLY A 325 28.40 13.93 -2.41
N VAL A 326 27.58 13.31 -1.56
CA VAL A 326 27.42 13.68 -0.14
C VAL A 326 27.90 12.54 0.76
N SER A 327 28.45 12.88 1.93
CA SER A 327 28.94 11.90 2.91
C SER A 327 27.82 11.02 3.48
N GLU A 328 28.10 9.74 3.75
CA GLU A 328 27.17 8.72 4.30
C GLU A 328 26.58 9.04 5.68
N LYS A 329 26.83 10.21 6.28
CA LYS A 329 26.24 10.65 7.57
C LYS A 329 25.69 12.08 7.52
N SER A 330 25.37 12.57 6.33
CA SER A 330 24.94 13.94 6.13
C SER A 330 23.43 14.12 6.36
N THR A 331 23.06 15.21 7.00
CA THR A 331 21.67 15.68 7.03
C THR A 331 21.46 16.63 5.86
N LEU A 332 20.43 16.40 5.05
CA LEU A 332 20.09 17.33 3.97
C LEU A 332 19.16 18.41 4.49
N THR A 333 19.42 19.65 4.07
CA THR A 333 18.49 20.76 4.23
C THR A 333 17.79 20.98 2.90
N VAL A 334 16.47 20.87 2.89
CA VAL A 334 15.64 20.96 1.69
C VAL A 334 14.73 22.18 1.81
N ALA A 335 14.98 23.19 0.98
CA ALA A 335 14.07 24.31 0.82
C ALA A 335 13.02 23.98 -0.25
N VAL A 336 11.75 24.22 0.08
CA VAL A 336 10.61 23.99 -0.82
C VAL A 336 10.31 25.27 -1.59
N LEU A 337 10.33 25.17 -2.91
CA LEU A 337 10.07 26.26 -3.85
C LEU A 337 8.80 25.94 -4.65
N ASP A 338 8.08 26.97 -5.08
CA ASP A 338 6.97 26.83 -6.01
C ASP A 338 7.47 26.66 -7.46
N SER A 339 6.55 26.49 -8.41
CA SER A 339 6.87 26.38 -9.83
C SER A 339 7.59 27.61 -10.44
N ALA A 340 7.51 28.78 -9.80
CA ALA A 340 8.21 30.00 -10.22
C ALA A 340 9.59 30.16 -9.54
N GLY A 341 9.98 29.22 -8.69
CA GLY A 341 11.22 29.24 -7.93
C GLY A 341 11.19 30.12 -6.68
N ALA A 342 10.01 30.57 -6.24
CA ALA A 342 9.85 31.32 -5.00
C ALA A 342 9.65 30.38 -3.80
N PRO A 343 10.18 30.70 -2.60
CA PRO A 343 10.00 29.85 -1.43
C PRO A 343 8.54 29.66 -1.05
N VAL A 344 8.11 28.40 -0.87
CA VAL A 344 6.79 28.08 -0.36
C VAL A 344 6.73 28.52 1.11
N PRO A 345 5.77 29.38 1.51
CA PRO A 345 5.69 29.86 2.88
C PRO A 345 5.18 28.77 3.82
N SER A 346 5.92 28.52 4.89
CA SER A 346 5.44 27.90 6.11
C SER A 346 4.85 28.97 7.01
N TRP A 347 3.65 28.74 7.52
CA TRP A 347 2.96 29.71 8.38
C TRP A 347 3.17 29.35 9.85
N SER A 348 3.26 30.35 10.71
CA SER A 348 3.25 30.21 12.15
C SER A 348 2.48 31.35 12.81
N SER A 349 2.11 31.19 14.07
CA SER A 349 1.48 32.28 14.82
C SER A 349 2.45 33.46 14.94
N GLY A 350 1.98 34.65 14.59
CA GLY A 350 2.77 35.88 14.68
C GLY A 350 2.98 36.35 16.12
N ASN A 351 2.16 35.89 17.06
CA ASN A 351 2.19 36.31 18.46
C ASN A 351 2.08 35.12 19.41
N ALA A 352 2.66 35.25 20.60
CA ALA A 352 2.47 34.30 21.68
C ALA A 352 1.00 34.32 22.16
N PRO A 353 0.45 33.17 22.62
CA PRO A 353 -0.91 33.12 23.13
C PRO A 353 -1.11 34.10 24.30
N GLY A 354 -2.28 34.73 24.36
CA GLY A 354 -2.59 35.77 25.36
C GLY A 354 -1.94 37.14 25.11
N SER A 355 -1.29 37.31 23.95
CA SER A 355 -0.68 38.57 23.51
C SER A 355 -1.25 39.01 22.17
N ILE A 356 -1.07 40.27 21.84
CA ILE A 356 -1.38 40.82 20.51
C ILE A 356 -0.15 41.53 19.95
N GLY A 357 -0.02 41.53 18.63
CA GLY A 357 1.06 42.26 17.97
C GLY A 357 0.63 43.67 17.63
N VAL A 358 1.57 44.61 17.78
CA VAL A 358 1.41 46.00 17.36
C VAL A 358 2.54 46.36 16.42
N ARG A 359 2.21 47.00 15.31
CA ARG A 359 3.16 47.61 14.39
C ARG A 359 2.89 49.12 14.33
N ALA A 360 3.91 49.92 14.54
CA ALA A 360 3.84 51.36 14.37
C ALA A 360 4.84 51.81 13.30
N THR A 361 4.41 52.68 12.40
CA THR A 361 5.30 53.33 11.43
C THR A 361 5.34 54.81 11.74
N HIS A 362 6.54 55.34 11.97
CA HIS A 362 6.78 56.75 12.25
C HIS A 362 7.49 57.40 11.07
N ILE A 363 6.85 58.41 10.47
CA ILE A 363 7.38 59.18 9.35
C ILE A 363 7.69 60.59 9.85
N THR A 364 8.96 60.87 10.09
CA THR A 364 9.47 62.21 10.39
C THR A 364 9.84 62.94 9.09
N VAL A 365 9.20 64.08 8.83
CA VAL A 365 9.62 65.01 7.75
C VAL A 365 10.63 65.99 8.36
N PRO A 366 11.82 66.19 7.78
CA PRO A 366 12.77 67.15 8.33
C PRO A 366 12.19 68.56 8.26
N ASP A 367 12.29 69.29 9.37
CA ASP A 367 12.18 70.74 9.34
C ASP A 367 13.32 71.33 8.48
N SER A 368 13.10 72.53 7.96
CA SER A 368 14.00 73.26 7.07
C SER A 368 15.48 73.10 7.48
N PRO A 369 16.45 72.97 6.53
CA PRO A 369 17.88 72.72 6.80
C PRO A 369 18.61 73.80 7.61
N ALA A 370 17.88 74.76 8.18
CA ALA A 370 18.36 75.84 9.03
C ALA A 370 18.27 75.54 10.55
N ASP A 371 17.55 74.50 10.99
CA ASP A 371 17.39 74.21 12.42
C ASP A 371 18.51 73.30 12.98
N PRO A 372 19.17 73.67 14.10
CA PRO A 372 20.37 72.96 14.57
C PRO A 372 20.15 71.56 15.14
N LEU A 373 18.90 71.15 15.43
CA LEU A 373 18.46 69.83 15.90
C LEU A 373 16.91 69.79 15.87
N PRO A 374 16.25 68.99 15.02
CA PRO A 374 14.79 68.85 15.05
C PRO A 374 14.39 68.08 16.31
N VAL A 375 13.63 68.72 17.22
CA VAL A 375 13.19 68.10 18.49
C VAL A 375 12.35 66.84 18.26
N SER A 376 11.64 66.76 17.13
CA SER A 376 10.88 65.58 16.69
C SER A 376 11.75 64.33 16.47
N GLU A 377 13.04 64.48 16.09
CA GLU A 377 13.94 63.33 15.92
C GLU A 377 14.32 62.65 17.24
N LEU A 378 14.13 63.33 18.38
CA LEU A 378 14.38 62.77 19.70
C LEU A 378 13.27 61.77 20.12
N TYR A 379 12.04 61.92 19.63
CA TYR A 379 10.87 61.09 19.96
C TYR A 379 10.81 59.83 19.11
N GLN A 380 11.76 58.93 19.34
CA GLN A 380 11.94 57.71 18.54
C GLN A 380 11.42 56.43 19.19
N SER A 381 10.93 56.51 20.43
CA SER A 381 10.53 55.33 21.22
C SER A 381 9.03 55.35 21.53
N LEU A 382 8.40 54.18 21.52
CA LEU A 382 6.98 54.00 21.81
C LEU A 382 6.79 53.38 23.20
N GLN A 383 5.82 53.87 23.96
CA GLN A 383 5.31 53.19 25.15
C GLN A 383 3.85 52.81 24.96
N TYR A 384 3.45 51.67 25.51
CA TYR A 384 2.07 51.25 25.58
C TYR A 384 1.60 51.08 27.03
N ARG A 385 0.28 51.09 27.21
CA ARG A 385 -0.39 50.79 28.47
C ARG A 385 -1.75 50.15 28.19
N VAL A 386 -2.08 49.06 28.89
CA VAL A 386 -3.43 48.50 28.90
C VAL A 386 -4.30 49.36 29.81
N LEU A 387 -5.44 49.85 29.29
CA LEU A 387 -6.37 50.66 30.06
C LEU A 387 -7.31 49.77 30.90
N GLU A 388 -7.73 50.30 32.06
CA GLU A 388 -8.69 49.60 32.91
C GLU A 388 -10.08 49.70 32.30
N GLN A 389 -10.57 48.59 31.75
CA GLN A 389 -11.89 48.50 31.13
C GLN A 389 -12.33 47.04 31.01
N GLY A 390 -13.60 46.77 31.33
CA GLY A 390 -14.19 45.43 31.17
C GLY A 390 -13.42 44.36 31.95
N ALA A 391 -12.90 43.36 31.24
CA ALA A 391 -12.14 42.25 31.81
C ALA A 391 -10.67 42.59 32.15
N TYR A 392 -10.19 43.82 31.91
CA TYR A 392 -8.79 44.18 32.13
C TYR A 392 -8.58 45.17 33.27
N ARG A 393 -7.52 44.94 34.05
CA ARG A 393 -6.92 45.87 35.01
C ARG A 393 -5.95 46.78 34.27
N GLY A 394 -5.91 48.05 34.65
CA GLY A 394 -4.98 49.00 34.03
C GLY A 394 -3.53 48.65 34.34
N SER A 395 -2.65 48.68 33.32
CA SER A 395 -1.20 48.54 33.50
C SER A 395 -0.55 49.90 33.81
N THR A 396 0.72 49.89 34.22
CA THR A 396 1.59 51.07 34.08
C THR A 396 2.06 51.19 32.62
N TRP A 397 2.69 52.31 32.28
CA TRP A 397 3.37 52.46 30.99
C TRP A 397 4.51 51.44 30.88
N SER A 398 4.65 50.86 29.69
CA SER A 398 5.72 49.92 29.35
C SER A 398 7.10 50.57 29.39
N LEU A 399 8.15 49.75 29.33
CA LEU A 399 9.47 50.26 28.98
C LEU A 399 9.43 50.87 27.55
N PRO A 400 10.23 51.91 27.25
CA PRO A 400 10.33 52.46 25.90
C PRO A 400 10.77 51.40 24.89
N ILE A 401 9.98 51.23 23.83
CA ILE A 401 10.25 50.32 22.72
C ILE A 401 10.95 51.14 21.63
N GLY A 402 12.18 50.75 21.28
CA GLY A 402 12.94 51.38 20.21
C GLY A 402 12.56 50.85 18.82
N PRO A 403 12.93 51.56 17.75
CA PRO A 403 12.68 51.13 16.39
C PRO A 403 13.48 49.88 16.03
N THR A 404 12.88 49.03 15.21
CA THR A 404 13.52 47.84 14.65
C THR A 404 13.95 48.13 13.22
N ASP A 405 15.10 47.59 12.81
CA ASP A 405 15.54 47.71 11.42
C ASP A 405 14.48 47.11 10.46
N PRO A 406 14.24 47.74 9.30
CA PRO A 406 13.34 47.16 8.32
C PRO A 406 13.90 45.80 7.86
N PRO A 407 13.04 44.79 7.64
CA PRO A 407 13.49 43.47 7.19
C PRO A 407 14.27 43.59 5.87
N GLY A 408 15.53 43.15 5.88
CA GLY A 408 16.45 43.23 4.74
C GLY A 408 17.49 44.35 4.77
N ALA A 409 17.56 45.17 5.83
CA ALA A 409 18.71 46.05 6.06
C ALA A 409 19.96 45.20 6.35
N GLY A 410 21.01 45.35 5.53
CA GLY A 410 22.31 44.70 5.79
C GLY A 410 22.98 45.25 7.06
N GLU A 411 24.14 44.71 7.43
CA GLU A 411 24.94 45.18 8.58
C GLU A 411 25.29 46.69 8.50
N ASP A 412 25.24 47.26 7.30
CA ASP A 412 25.19 48.70 7.08
C ASP A 412 23.74 49.19 7.26
N GLY A 413 23.38 49.53 8.51
CA GLY A 413 22.05 50.05 8.88
C GLY A 413 21.58 51.24 8.03
N PRO A 414 20.31 51.69 8.19
CA PRO A 414 19.67 52.64 7.27
C PRO A 414 20.54 53.89 7.05
N THR A 415 21.08 54.04 5.83
CA THR A 415 22.02 55.10 5.44
C THR A 415 21.36 56.47 5.23
N SER A 416 20.08 56.63 5.60
CA SER A 416 19.34 57.89 5.46
C SER A 416 18.52 58.21 6.72
N PRO A 417 18.67 59.43 7.30
CA PRO A 417 17.81 59.93 8.38
C PRO A 417 16.33 60.07 7.98
N GLN A 418 16.01 59.92 6.69
CA GLN A 418 14.67 60.10 6.12
C GLN A 418 13.87 58.80 5.95
N ALA A 419 14.43 57.65 6.34
CA ALA A 419 13.73 56.37 6.20
C ALA A 419 12.60 56.23 7.24
N PRO A 420 11.39 55.77 6.85
CA PRO A 420 10.31 55.50 7.78
C PRO A 420 10.75 54.46 8.82
N ARG A 421 10.56 54.78 10.11
CA ARG A 421 10.97 53.92 11.21
C ARG A 421 9.81 52.98 11.56
N SER A 422 10.07 51.68 11.55
CA SER A 422 9.09 50.66 11.94
C SER A 422 9.37 50.21 13.37
N LEU A 423 8.35 50.16 14.20
CA LEU A 423 8.38 49.53 15.52
C LEU A 423 7.43 48.33 15.49
N GLN A 424 7.88 47.18 15.98
CA GLN A 424 7.04 46.01 16.15
C GLN A 424 7.22 45.46 17.57
N HIS A 425 6.11 45.18 18.25
CA HIS A 425 6.15 44.66 19.61
C HIS A 425 4.90 43.84 19.93
N ALA A 426 5.06 42.81 20.76
CA ALA A 426 3.95 42.03 21.30
C ALA A 426 3.52 42.62 22.64
N VAL A 427 2.24 42.94 22.79
CA VAL A 427 1.63 43.43 24.03
C VAL A 427 1.00 42.23 24.76
N PRO A 428 1.56 41.77 25.91
CA PRO A 428 0.97 40.70 26.70
C PRO A 428 -0.28 41.21 27.41
N LEU A 429 -1.45 40.64 27.10
CA LEU A 429 -2.72 41.05 27.70
C LEU A 429 -3.11 40.17 28.88
N ALA A 430 -2.78 38.88 28.82
CA ALA A 430 -3.14 37.89 29.84
C ALA A 430 -2.77 38.30 31.29
N PRO A 431 -1.58 38.89 31.57
CA PRO A 431 -1.24 39.32 32.94
C PRO A 431 -2.15 40.41 33.51
N PHE A 432 -2.93 41.10 32.67
CA PHE A 432 -3.77 42.21 33.06
C PHE A 432 -5.24 41.84 33.25
N LEU A 433 -5.61 40.55 33.20
CA LEU A 433 -7.02 40.14 33.40
C LEU A 433 -7.51 40.38 34.85
N SER A 434 -8.74 40.89 34.96
CA SER A 434 -9.46 41.25 36.18
C SER A 434 -9.87 40.01 36.98
N GLY A 435 -8.95 39.52 37.83
CA GLY A 435 -9.19 38.32 38.66
C GLY A 435 -8.10 37.26 38.52
N GLY A 436 -7.15 37.45 37.61
CA GLY A 436 -5.99 36.57 37.47
C GLY A 436 -4.97 36.76 38.59
N SER A 437 -4.58 35.67 39.25
CA SER A 437 -3.28 35.58 39.91
C SER A 437 -2.17 35.56 38.85
N PRO A 438 -0.90 35.85 39.19
CA PRO A 438 0.23 35.49 38.32
C PRO A 438 0.11 33.99 37.97
N GLY A 439 -0.13 33.66 36.69
CA GLY A 439 -0.43 32.30 36.24
C GLY A 439 -1.89 32.02 35.79
N SER A 440 -2.73 33.04 35.62
CA SER A 440 -4.06 32.87 35.00
C SER A 440 -3.98 32.35 33.56
N ASN A 441 -4.99 31.57 33.12
CA ASN A 441 -5.05 31.00 31.77
C ASN A 441 -4.89 32.10 30.70
N VAL A 442 -3.88 31.96 29.83
CA VAL A 442 -3.54 32.93 28.78
C VAL A 442 -4.66 33.14 27.77
N TYR A 443 -5.55 32.15 27.60
CA TYR A 443 -6.68 32.24 26.68
C TYR A 443 -7.89 33.00 27.24
N GLY A 444 -7.84 33.42 28.52
CA GLY A 444 -8.90 34.22 29.13
C GLY A 444 -9.11 35.61 28.50
N VAL A 445 -8.18 36.06 27.64
CA VAL A 445 -8.30 37.31 26.87
C VAL A 445 -9.16 37.18 25.62
N VAL A 446 -9.42 35.95 25.16
CA VAL A 446 -10.04 35.71 23.85
C VAL A 446 -11.51 36.08 23.86
N GLY A 447 -11.90 36.95 22.92
CA GLY A 447 -13.24 37.52 22.83
C GLY A 447 -13.49 38.74 23.72
N GLU A 448 -12.53 39.13 24.58
CA GLU A 448 -12.65 40.27 25.48
C GLU A 448 -11.98 41.52 24.89
N PRO A 449 -12.73 42.60 24.58
CA PRO A 449 -12.16 43.81 23.97
C PRO A 449 -11.19 44.52 24.93
N ALA A 450 -9.96 44.75 24.47
CA ALA A 450 -8.92 45.46 25.18
C ALA A 450 -8.73 46.88 24.61
N GLN A 451 -8.55 47.86 25.50
CA GLN A 451 -8.12 49.21 25.14
C GLN A 451 -6.64 49.40 25.47
N ILE A 452 -5.87 49.85 24.48
CA ILE A 452 -4.42 50.05 24.61
C ILE A 452 -4.08 51.48 24.26
N ALA A 453 -3.52 52.18 25.23
CA ALA A 453 -2.99 53.52 25.08
C ALA A 453 -1.54 53.46 24.62
N PHE A 454 -1.19 54.30 23.64
CA PHE A 454 0.15 54.48 23.11
C PHE A 454 0.58 55.93 23.26
N ARG A 455 1.87 56.14 23.53
CA ARG A 455 2.50 57.48 23.55
C ARG A 455 3.94 57.40 23.06
N LEU A 456 4.42 58.50 22.51
CA LEU A 456 5.84 58.66 22.18
C LEU A 456 6.64 59.15 23.40
N VAL A 457 7.87 58.68 23.47
CA VAL A 457 8.89 59.13 24.41
C VAL A 457 10.19 59.43 23.70
N ASP A 458 10.89 60.45 24.18
CA ASP A 458 12.21 60.81 23.66
C ASP A 458 13.31 59.87 24.17
N VAL A 459 14.53 60.02 23.64
CA VAL A 459 15.73 59.28 24.08
C VAL A 459 16.11 59.48 25.55
N TYR A 460 15.56 60.51 26.21
CA TYR A 460 15.76 60.82 27.62
C TYR A 460 14.59 60.38 28.51
N GLY A 461 13.53 59.81 27.93
CA GLY A 461 12.33 59.31 28.61
C GLY A 461 11.21 60.34 28.82
N ASN A 462 11.30 61.55 28.23
CA ASN A 462 10.22 62.53 28.29
C ASN A 462 9.08 62.12 27.34
N ALA A 463 7.85 62.08 27.85
CA ALA A 463 6.69 61.67 27.07
C ALA A 463 5.93 62.86 26.49
N LEU A 464 5.38 62.71 25.28
CA LEU A 464 4.41 63.67 24.75
C LEU A 464 3.08 63.58 25.53
N PRO A 465 2.34 64.69 25.65
CA PRO A 465 1.04 64.72 26.33
C PRO A 465 -0.05 63.97 25.56
N ASP A 466 0.08 63.88 24.23
CA ASP A 466 -0.88 63.20 23.37
C ASP A 466 -0.76 61.68 23.49
N MET A 467 -1.91 61.01 23.65
CA MET A 467 -2.02 59.55 23.66
C MET A 467 -3.02 59.06 22.63
N HIS A 468 -2.68 57.99 21.93
CA HIS A 468 -3.58 57.28 21.03
C HIS A 468 -4.16 56.06 21.74
N VAL A 469 -5.46 55.79 21.58
CA VAL A 469 -6.10 54.60 22.15
C VAL A 469 -6.64 53.73 21.03
N GLY A 470 -6.10 52.52 20.91
CA GLY A 470 -6.61 51.48 20.03
C GLY A 470 -7.53 50.52 20.80
N VAL A 471 -8.56 50.02 20.13
CA VAL A 471 -9.41 48.92 20.61
C VAL A 471 -9.14 47.68 19.76
N VAL A 472 -9.00 46.53 20.41
CA VAL A 472 -8.79 45.23 19.76
C VAL A 472 -9.48 44.13 20.55
N THR A 473 -10.04 43.16 19.84
CA THR A 473 -10.58 41.95 20.44
C THR A 473 -9.65 40.79 20.10
N PRO A 474 -8.89 40.25 21.08
CA PRO A 474 -8.01 39.12 20.83
C PRO A 474 -8.81 37.89 20.38
N LEU A 475 -8.29 37.21 19.36
CA LEU A 475 -8.81 35.96 18.81
C LEU A 475 -7.73 34.87 18.91
N TYR A 476 -8.11 33.60 18.74
CA TYR A 476 -7.13 32.51 18.67
C TYR A 476 -6.26 32.63 17.43
N THR A 477 -4.96 32.49 17.63
CA THR A 477 -3.94 32.58 16.56
C THR A 477 -2.90 31.46 16.65
N ASP A 478 -2.76 30.82 17.82
CA ASP A 478 -1.89 29.67 18.07
C ASP A 478 -2.56 28.34 17.69
N PRO A 479 -1.82 27.39 17.08
CA PRO A 479 -2.34 26.08 16.77
C PRO A 479 -2.62 25.27 18.04
N LEU A 480 -3.68 24.45 18.02
CA LEU A 480 -3.90 23.41 19.02
C LEU A 480 -2.80 22.36 18.91
N VAL A 481 -2.30 21.89 20.06
CA VAL A 481 -1.25 20.85 20.08
C VAL A 481 -1.89 19.47 20.12
N ALA A 482 -1.83 18.75 18.99
CA ALA A 482 -2.38 17.40 18.87
C ALA A 482 -1.66 16.40 19.78
N ILE A 483 -2.41 15.47 20.39
CA ILE A 483 -1.88 14.52 21.38
C ILE A 483 -0.72 13.67 20.82
N GLY A 484 -0.80 13.27 19.54
CA GLY A 484 0.24 12.49 18.87
C GLY A 484 1.56 13.24 18.65
N THR A 485 1.61 14.55 18.93
CA THR A 485 2.83 15.37 18.86
C THR A 485 3.43 15.66 20.23
N TRP A 486 2.82 15.16 21.32
CA TRP A 486 3.29 15.41 22.67
C TRP A 486 4.60 14.66 22.93
N PRO A 487 5.70 15.35 23.28
CA PRO A 487 7.01 14.72 23.42
C PRO A 487 7.00 13.62 24.48
N GLY A 488 7.40 12.41 24.10
CA GLY A 488 7.51 11.26 25.00
C GLY A 488 6.18 10.59 25.38
N VAL A 489 5.07 10.96 24.73
CA VAL A 489 3.78 10.30 24.92
C VAL A 489 3.54 9.30 23.79
N VAL A 490 3.22 8.06 24.18
CA VAL A 490 2.73 7.02 23.30
C VAL A 490 1.23 6.87 23.56
N THR A 491 0.43 6.79 22.49
CA THR A 491 -1.01 6.60 22.57
C THR A 491 -1.42 5.30 21.90
N ARG A 492 -2.41 4.60 22.45
CA ARG A 492 -2.96 3.36 21.88
C ARG A 492 -4.43 3.23 22.20
N HIS A 493 -5.18 2.55 21.34
CA HIS A 493 -6.58 2.24 21.62
C HIS A 493 -6.87 0.73 21.68
N ALA A 494 -7.92 0.35 22.41
CA ALA A 494 -8.45 -1.00 22.46
C ALA A 494 -9.98 -0.98 22.62
N PHE A 495 -10.65 -1.99 22.07
CA PHE A 495 -12.09 -2.20 22.27
C PHE A 495 -12.29 -3.39 23.21
N THR A 496 -13.03 -3.18 24.30
CA THR A 496 -13.33 -4.21 25.30
C THR A 496 -14.85 -4.37 25.46
N PRO A 497 -15.35 -5.58 25.78
CA PRO A 497 -16.77 -5.77 26.10
C PRO A 497 -17.20 -4.84 27.24
N ALA A 498 -18.27 -4.07 27.06
CA ALA A 498 -18.77 -3.19 28.11
C ALA A 498 -19.40 -3.96 29.28
N HIS A 499 -19.45 -3.32 30.45
CA HIS A 499 -20.16 -3.85 31.61
C HIS A 499 -21.70 -3.83 31.44
N SER A 500 -22.20 -2.93 30.58
CA SER A 500 -23.61 -2.84 30.20
C SER A 500 -23.90 -3.69 28.95
N PRO A 501 -24.97 -4.50 28.94
CA PRO A 501 -25.37 -5.23 27.73
C PRO A 501 -25.77 -4.22 26.64
N GLY A 502 -25.24 -4.39 25.42
CA GLY A 502 -25.61 -3.56 24.27
C GLY A 502 -24.55 -2.58 23.76
N SER A 503 -23.40 -2.46 24.42
CA SER A 503 -22.33 -1.53 24.03
C SER A 503 -20.94 -2.17 24.12
N ALA A 504 -19.96 -1.50 23.51
CA ALA A 504 -18.52 -1.79 23.63
C ALA A 504 -17.83 -0.58 24.27
N THR A 505 -16.81 -0.83 25.09
CA THR A 505 -15.96 0.23 25.66
C THR A 505 -14.78 0.44 24.73
N LEU A 506 -14.58 1.68 24.29
CA LEU A 506 -13.35 2.14 23.66
C LEU A 506 -12.44 2.69 24.75
N GLU A 507 -11.26 2.11 24.90
CA GLU A 507 -10.22 2.56 25.82
C GLU A 507 -9.08 3.19 25.00
N VAL A 508 -8.67 4.40 25.34
CA VAL A 508 -7.46 5.06 24.80
C VAL A 508 -6.46 5.22 25.94
N ASP A 509 -5.38 4.47 25.86
CA ASP A 509 -4.27 4.51 26.81
C ASP A 509 -3.21 5.51 26.36
N LEU A 510 -2.80 6.37 27.28
CA LEU A 510 -1.68 7.30 27.13
C LEU A 510 -0.58 6.90 28.12
N LEU A 511 0.64 6.75 27.62
CA LEU A 511 1.83 6.45 28.42
C LEU A 511 2.89 7.50 28.14
N PHE A 512 3.38 8.16 29.19
CA PHE A 512 4.53 9.04 29.11
C PHE A 512 5.82 8.29 29.51
N ASP A 513 6.75 8.19 28.57
CA ASP A 513 8.07 7.61 28.75
C ASP A 513 9.16 8.69 28.68
N ALA A 514 9.68 9.09 29.84
CA ALA A 514 10.73 10.09 29.94
C ALA A 514 12.07 9.65 29.30
N THR A 515 12.31 8.33 29.14
CA THR A 515 13.56 7.83 28.56
C THR A 515 13.64 8.10 27.05
N SER A 516 12.49 8.10 26.38
CA SER A 516 12.36 8.42 24.94
C SER A 516 12.78 9.86 24.59
N LEU A 517 12.84 10.75 25.58
CA LEU A 517 13.24 12.15 25.40
C LEU A 517 14.77 12.31 25.30
N SER A 518 15.54 11.37 25.87
CA SER A 518 17.01 11.41 25.84
C SER A 518 17.55 10.83 24.52
N GLY A 519 18.33 11.63 23.78
CA GLY A 519 19.00 11.16 22.56
C GLY A 519 20.04 10.08 22.83
N ALA A 520 20.57 9.44 21.78
CA ALA A 520 21.50 8.30 21.82
C ALA A 520 22.87 8.54 22.50
N GLY A 521 23.06 9.62 23.27
CA GLY A 521 24.23 9.88 24.10
C GLY A 521 23.85 9.81 25.58
N SER A 522 24.60 9.01 26.36
CA SER A 522 24.52 8.78 27.81
C SER A 522 23.11 8.84 28.45
N PRO A 523 22.57 7.70 28.92
CA PRO A 523 21.27 7.66 29.60
C PRO A 523 21.22 8.65 30.77
N GLY A 524 20.25 9.57 30.77
CA GLY A 524 19.85 10.31 31.96
C GLY A 524 20.20 11.80 32.05
N SER A 525 20.66 12.50 31.00
CA SER A 525 20.72 13.97 31.03
C SER A 525 20.16 14.62 29.77
N LEU A 526 18.88 15.03 29.83
CA LEU A 526 18.32 16.01 28.89
C LEU A 526 19.08 17.35 29.06
N PRO A 527 19.53 18.00 27.97
CA PRO A 527 20.06 19.36 28.04
C PRO A 527 19.05 20.31 28.73
N PRO A 528 19.49 21.22 29.61
CA PRO A 528 18.60 22.14 30.34
C PRO A 528 17.67 22.94 29.44
N ASP A 529 18.16 23.37 28.28
CA ASP A 529 17.38 24.15 27.31
C ASP A 529 16.27 23.32 26.66
N GLN A 530 16.54 22.03 26.37
CA GLN A 530 15.56 21.12 25.81
C GLN A 530 14.48 20.77 26.85
N LEU A 531 14.88 20.57 28.11
CA LEU A 531 13.95 20.37 29.21
C LEU A 531 13.05 21.59 29.38
N ALA A 532 13.62 22.81 29.39
CA ALA A 532 12.84 24.04 29.49
C ALA A 532 11.84 24.21 28.34
N ALA A 533 12.22 23.84 27.11
CA ALA A 533 11.33 23.86 25.95
C ALA A 533 10.16 22.86 26.09
N ILE A 534 10.45 21.63 26.52
CA ILE A 534 9.43 20.59 26.77
C ILE A 534 8.48 21.03 27.88
N THR A 535 9.00 21.54 29.00
CA THR A 535 8.18 22.07 30.11
C THR A 535 7.29 23.23 29.65
N THR A 536 7.82 24.13 28.81
CA THR A 536 7.03 25.24 28.24
C THR A 536 5.90 24.73 27.35
N LEU A 537 6.16 23.73 26.50
CA LEU A 537 5.14 23.11 25.65
C LEU A 537 4.04 22.44 26.46
N TYR A 538 4.38 21.63 27.47
CA TYR A 538 3.38 21.03 28.36
C TYR A 538 2.62 22.08 29.17
N GLY A 539 3.24 23.19 29.55
CA GLY A 539 2.57 24.35 30.13
C GLY A 539 1.53 24.96 29.18
N GLN A 540 1.85 25.11 27.89
CA GLN A 540 0.91 25.56 26.87
C GLN A 540 -0.25 24.58 26.69
N ILE A 541 0.03 23.27 26.62
CA ILE A 541 -1.00 22.22 26.52
C ILE A 541 -1.96 22.29 27.73
N ALA A 542 -1.43 22.42 28.95
CA ALA A 542 -2.24 22.54 30.16
C ALA A 542 -3.18 23.76 30.10
N GLN A 543 -2.70 24.90 29.57
CA GLN A 543 -3.51 26.10 29.40
C GLN A 543 -4.58 25.93 28.31
N GLN A 544 -4.26 25.25 27.20
CA GLN A 544 -5.22 24.96 26.13
C GLN A 544 -6.36 24.07 26.65
N LEU A 545 -6.05 23.03 27.43
CA LEU A 545 -7.07 22.14 28.01
C LEU A 545 -7.91 22.82 29.11
N ALA A 546 -7.34 23.78 29.83
CA ALA A 546 -8.04 24.57 30.85
C ALA A 546 -8.94 25.68 30.26
N ASP A 547 -8.88 25.93 28.95
CA ASP A 547 -9.71 26.93 28.29
C ASP A 547 -11.16 26.43 28.15
N PRO A 548 -12.17 27.15 28.68
CA PRO A 548 -13.57 26.78 28.54
C PRO A 548 -14.07 26.67 27.09
N CYS A 549 -13.43 27.36 26.14
CA CYS A 549 -13.82 27.33 24.73
C CYS A 549 -13.20 26.14 23.97
N VAL A 550 -12.18 25.46 24.51
CA VAL A 550 -11.63 24.26 23.88
C VAL A 550 -12.51 23.07 24.22
N THR A 551 -13.01 22.38 23.20
CA THR A 551 -13.73 21.12 23.32
C THR A 551 -12.86 19.96 22.88
N ALA A 552 -13.00 18.81 23.53
CA ALA A 552 -12.39 17.57 23.06
C ALA A 552 -13.46 16.50 22.83
N ALA A 553 -13.23 15.63 21.86
CA ALA A 553 -14.09 14.51 21.55
C ALA A 553 -13.26 13.28 21.19
N ILE A 554 -13.65 12.12 21.69
CA ILE A 554 -13.20 10.83 21.17
C ILE A 554 -14.15 10.44 20.04
N THR A 555 -13.59 10.06 18.90
CA THR A 555 -14.33 9.73 17.67
C THR A 555 -13.84 8.41 17.10
N THR A 556 -14.71 7.71 16.38
CA THR A 556 -14.36 6.48 15.65
C THR A 556 -15.25 6.30 14.44
N THR A 557 -14.74 5.65 13.40
CA THR A 557 -15.49 5.27 12.19
C THR A 557 -16.64 4.30 12.48
N LEU A 558 -16.60 3.56 13.59
CA LEU A 558 -17.69 2.66 14.01
C LEU A 558 -18.94 3.40 14.54
N ALA A 559 -18.83 4.70 14.82
CA ALA A 559 -19.92 5.56 15.27
C ALA A 559 -19.77 6.95 14.63
N PRO A 560 -19.94 7.06 13.30
CA PRO A 560 -19.62 8.28 12.56
C PRO A 560 -20.51 9.44 13.01
N GLY A 561 -19.89 10.60 13.25
CA GLY A 561 -20.57 11.82 13.70
C GLY A 561 -21.00 11.83 15.17
N VAL A 562 -20.64 10.81 15.96
CA VAL A 562 -20.95 10.73 17.40
C VAL A 562 -19.68 10.99 18.22
N SER A 563 -19.76 11.92 19.16
CA SER A 563 -18.72 12.08 20.19
C SER A 563 -18.92 11.05 21.30
N LEU A 564 -17.91 10.22 21.56
CA LEU A 564 -17.98 9.11 22.53
C LEU A 564 -17.68 9.53 23.97
N GLY A 565 -17.23 10.78 24.17
CA GLY A 565 -16.89 11.33 25.48
C GLY A 565 -16.05 12.60 25.39
N ASP A 566 -16.02 13.39 26.47
CA ASP A 566 -15.13 14.55 26.64
C ASP A 566 -13.89 14.14 27.46
N PRO A 567 -12.73 13.90 26.83
CA PRO A 567 -11.52 13.46 27.52
C PRO A 567 -10.78 14.59 28.26
N ARG A 568 -11.23 15.85 28.23
CA ARG A 568 -10.44 17.00 28.74
C ARG A 568 -10.03 16.87 30.19
N ALA A 569 -10.89 16.37 31.06
CA ALA A 569 -10.57 16.23 32.48
C ALA A 569 -9.41 15.24 32.72
N ALA A 570 -9.45 14.08 32.06
CA ALA A 570 -8.41 13.07 32.14
C ALA A 570 -7.10 13.54 31.48
N LEU A 571 -7.19 14.19 30.32
CA LEU A 571 -6.02 14.79 29.66
C LEU A 571 -5.38 15.89 30.52
N SER A 572 -6.20 16.73 31.15
CA SER A 572 -5.70 17.79 32.05
C SER A 572 -4.97 17.18 33.24
N GLN A 573 -5.52 16.15 33.87
CA GLN A 573 -4.85 15.45 34.97
C GLN A 573 -3.53 14.82 34.51
N PHE A 574 -3.52 14.13 33.38
CA PHE A 574 -2.32 13.51 32.80
C PHE A 574 -1.19 14.52 32.56
N VAL A 575 -1.52 15.67 31.97
CA VAL A 575 -0.54 16.74 31.70
C VAL A 575 -0.01 17.35 33.01
N GLN A 576 -0.84 17.50 34.05
CA GLN A 576 -0.38 17.99 35.35
C GLN A 576 0.58 17.00 36.03
N GLU A 577 0.34 15.70 35.91
CA GLU A 577 1.24 14.66 36.42
C GLU A 577 2.57 14.64 35.65
N ILE A 578 2.56 14.84 34.32
CA ILE A 578 3.79 14.99 33.52
C ILE A 578 4.57 16.23 33.94
N LEU A 579 3.91 17.38 34.11
CA LEU A 579 4.58 18.61 34.55
C LEU A 579 5.25 18.40 35.93
N GLY A 580 4.57 17.74 36.87
CA GLY A 580 5.17 17.36 38.15
C GLY A 580 6.38 16.43 38.00
N ALA A 581 6.32 15.45 37.08
CA ALA A 581 7.44 14.54 36.79
C ALA A 581 8.64 15.24 36.14
N LEU A 582 8.41 16.28 35.32
CA LEU A 582 9.48 17.08 34.71
C LEU A 582 10.16 18.02 35.73
N GLU A 583 9.42 18.49 36.73
CA GLU A 583 9.95 19.34 37.81
C GLU A 583 10.73 18.54 38.86
N ASP A 584 10.27 17.33 39.21
CA ASP A 584 10.97 16.41 40.14
C ASP A 584 11.01 14.97 39.59
N PRO A 585 11.99 14.65 38.71
CA PRO A 585 12.07 13.32 38.10
C PRO A 585 12.30 12.19 39.12
N ALA A 586 12.76 12.49 40.34
CA ALA A 586 12.95 11.50 41.41
C ALA A 586 11.64 11.11 42.11
N ALA A 587 10.55 11.87 41.93
CA ALA A 587 9.23 11.59 42.47
C ALA A 587 8.37 10.68 41.58
N THR A 588 8.79 10.43 40.34
CA THR A 588 8.04 9.66 39.34
C THR A 588 8.13 8.15 39.59
N SER A 589 7.01 7.44 39.43
CA SER A 589 6.96 5.98 39.46
C SER A 589 7.87 5.37 38.38
N PRO A 590 8.54 4.22 38.62
CA PRO A 590 9.28 3.49 37.59
C PRO A 590 8.41 3.04 36.40
N ASP A 591 7.08 3.00 36.55
CA ASP A 591 6.12 2.58 35.51
C ASP A 591 5.67 3.74 34.57
N GLY A 592 6.21 4.95 34.75
CA GLY A 592 5.83 6.14 33.99
C GLY A 592 4.51 6.78 34.45
N VAL A 593 4.14 7.91 33.82
CA VAL A 593 2.82 8.55 34.01
C VAL A 593 1.86 7.96 32.98
N GLN A 594 0.64 7.59 33.40
CA GLN A 594 -0.35 6.91 32.54
C GLN A 594 -1.74 7.52 32.71
N ALA A 595 -2.51 7.57 31.62
CA ALA A 595 -3.93 7.92 31.66
C ALA A 595 -4.74 7.04 30.72
N ARG A 596 -6.00 6.80 31.09
CA ARG A 596 -6.97 6.05 30.28
C ARG A 596 -8.18 6.92 30.00
N LEU A 597 -8.45 7.16 28.73
CA LEU A 597 -9.70 7.77 28.26
C LEU A 597 -10.67 6.66 27.91
N THR A 598 -11.95 6.85 28.21
CA THR A 598 -12.99 5.88 27.88
C THR A 598 -14.08 6.54 27.06
N GLY A 599 -14.56 5.82 26.05
CA GLY A 599 -15.74 6.13 25.27
C GLY A 599 -16.63 4.90 25.13
N THR A 600 -17.92 5.10 24.87
CA THR A 600 -18.87 3.99 24.69
C THR A 600 -19.37 3.97 23.26
N VAL A 601 -19.16 2.86 22.57
CA VAL A 601 -19.72 2.61 21.23
C VAL A 601 -20.96 1.75 21.37
N GLU A 602 -22.13 2.32 21.08
CA GLU A 602 -23.40 1.60 21.11
C GLU A 602 -23.50 0.64 19.92
N ARG A 603 -23.98 -0.59 20.15
CA ARG A 603 -24.17 -1.57 19.06
C ARG A 603 -25.18 -1.10 18.02
N GLU A 604 -26.16 -0.30 18.43
CA GLU A 604 -27.13 0.30 17.52
C GLU A 604 -26.45 1.24 16.50
N ALA A 605 -25.42 1.99 16.92
CA ALA A 605 -24.64 2.82 16.00
C ALA A 605 -23.89 1.96 14.97
N VAL A 606 -23.31 0.85 15.41
CA VAL A 606 -22.64 -0.12 14.53
C VAL A 606 -23.65 -0.82 13.60
N ALA A 607 -24.85 -1.15 14.07
CA ALA A 607 -25.92 -1.73 13.26
C ALA A 607 -26.45 -0.73 12.20
N ALA A 608 -26.45 0.56 12.52
CA ALA A 608 -26.92 1.63 11.64
C ALA A 608 -25.89 2.08 10.57
N LEU A 609 -24.66 1.57 10.60
CA LEU A 609 -23.66 1.86 9.56
C LEU A 609 -24.18 1.47 8.17
N VAL A 610 -23.95 2.35 7.19
CA VAL A 610 -24.39 2.15 5.80
C VAL A 610 -23.55 1.09 5.11
N TYR A 611 -22.24 1.06 5.37
CA TYR A 611 -21.27 0.19 4.70
C TYR A 611 -20.92 -1.02 5.57
N ASN A 612 -20.56 -2.13 4.94
CA ASN A 612 -20.24 -3.39 5.62
C ASN A 612 -18.75 -3.66 5.72
N VAL A 613 -17.94 -3.06 4.84
CA VAL A 613 -16.47 -3.01 4.93
C VAL A 613 -16.09 -1.59 5.36
N VAL A 614 -15.51 -1.44 6.55
CA VAL A 614 -15.25 -0.13 7.17
C VAL A 614 -13.86 -0.11 7.80
N GLU A 615 -13.05 0.89 7.45
CA GLU A 615 -11.76 1.15 8.10
C GLU A 615 -11.98 1.45 9.59
N VAL A 616 -11.16 0.89 10.48
CA VAL A 616 -11.25 1.09 11.94
C VAL A 616 -10.30 2.19 12.36
N GLU A 617 -10.80 3.42 12.34
CA GLU A 617 -10.06 4.58 12.84
C GLU A 617 -10.60 5.00 14.21
N VAL A 618 -9.69 5.34 15.11
CA VAL A 618 -9.99 5.99 16.39
C VAL A 618 -9.19 7.27 16.44
N ALA A 619 -9.85 8.38 16.74
CA ALA A 619 -9.19 9.67 16.81
C ALA A 619 -9.67 10.50 17.99
N VAL A 620 -8.78 11.32 18.54
CA VAL A 620 -9.11 12.37 19.50
C VAL A 620 -9.07 13.71 18.78
N GLN A 621 -10.20 14.41 18.79
CA GLN A 621 -10.34 15.74 18.22
C GLN A 621 -10.27 16.79 19.32
N LEU A 622 -9.49 17.85 19.09
CA LEU A 622 -9.55 19.09 19.87
C LEU A 622 -10.05 20.20 18.95
N SER A 623 -10.98 21.03 19.40
CA SER A 623 -11.54 22.11 18.60
C SER A 623 -11.90 23.36 19.41
N ARG A 624 -11.96 24.50 18.73
CA ARG A 624 -12.39 25.81 19.24
C ARG A 624 -13.52 26.37 18.35
N PRO A 625 -14.40 27.25 18.88
CA PRO A 625 -15.42 27.91 18.08
C PRO A 625 -14.80 28.79 16.99
N VAL A 626 -15.19 28.57 15.74
CA VAL A 626 -14.61 29.24 14.56
C VAL A 626 -14.78 30.76 14.63
N GLU A 627 -15.86 31.25 15.24
CA GLU A 627 -16.12 32.68 15.45
C GLU A 627 -15.16 33.36 16.43
N ARG A 628 -14.37 32.60 17.19
CA ARG A 628 -13.32 33.11 18.10
C ARG A 628 -11.91 32.93 17.53
N VAL A 629 -11.77 32.39 16.33
CA VAL A 629 -10.49 32.20 15.65
C VAL A 629 -10.24 33.36 14.70
N ASP A 630 -9.01 33.86 14.65
CA ASP A 630 -8.64 34.90 13.69
C ASP A 630 -8.85 34.40 12.24
N PRO A 631 -9.52 35.15 11.36
CA PRO A 631 -9.79 34.69 9.99
C PRO A 631 -8.54 34.39 9.16
N SER A 632 -7.44 35.13 9.37
CA SER A 632 -6.18 34.89 8.67
C SER A 632 -5.46 33.65 9.19
N SER A 633 -5.52 33.42 10.51
CA SER A 633 -5.10 32.17 11.14
C SER A 633 -5.92 30.98 10.66
N LEU A 634 -7.25 31.08 10.58
CA LEU A 634 -8.11 30.01 10.08
C LEU A 634 -7.76 29.62 8.63
N ALA A 635 -7.47 30.60 7.78
CA ALA A 635 -7.17 30.38 6.37
C ALA A 635 -5.77 29.80 6.11
N ARG A 636 -4.79 30.06 6.98
CA ARG A 636 -3.38 29.66 6.79
C ARG A 636 -2.91 28.57 7.75
N LEU A 637 -3.55 28.45 8.92
CA LEU A 637 -3.24 27.55 10.03
C LEU A 637 -4.54 26.90 10.54
N PRO A 638 -5.16 25.97 9.80
CA PRO A 638 -6.42 25.33 10.22
C PRO A 638 -6.33 24.64 11.59
N ALA A 639 -5.13 24.22 12.01
CA ALA A 639 -4.84 23.67 13.33
C ALA A 639 -5.17 24.62 14.50
N VAL A 640 -5.35 25.93 14.25
CA VAL A 640 -5.80 26.91 15.27
C VAL A 640 -7.24 26.64 15.68
N ALA A 641 -8.08 26.18 14.74
CA ALA A 641 -9.49 25.92 14.98
C ALA A 641 -9.74 24.47 15.41
N ALA A 642 -9.09 23.49 14.77
CA ALA A 642 -9.26 22.09 15.12
C ALA A 642 -8.04 21.24 14.75
N VAL A 643 -7.74 20.24 15.58
CA VAL A 643 -6.77 19.19 15.28
C VAL A 643 -7.41 17.82 15.53
N LEU A 644 -7.11 16.87 14.66
CA LEU A 644 -7.53 15.48 14.78
C LEU A 644 -6.27 14.63 14.94
N CYS A 645 -6.24 13.80 15.97
CA CYS A 645 -5.15 12.89 16.24
C CYS A 645 -5.63 11.45 16.11
N ALA A 646 -5.25 10.77 15.03
CA ALA A 646 -5.44 9.33 14.91
C ALA A 646 -4.64 8.61 16.01
N ILE A 647 -5.25 7.63 16.65
CA ILE A 647 -4.69 6.85 17.76
C ILE A 647 -4.48 5.42 17.25
N PRO A 648 -3.25 4.90 17.25
CA PRO A 648 -2.99 3.56 16.72
C PRO A 648 -3.58 2.45 17.62
N PRO A 649 -3.87 1.26 17.08
CA PRO A 649 -4.35 0.13 17.86
C PRO A 649 -3.29 -0.38 18.84
N ASN A 650 -3.73 -0.91 19.98
CA ASN A 650 -2.84 -1.51 20.97
C ASN A 650 -2.35 -2.90 20.50
N THR A 651 -1.21 -2.94 19.84
CA THR A 651 -0.59 -4.17 19.33
C THR A 651 0.72 -4.50 20.04
N ASP A 652 0.81 -4.21 21.34
CA ASP A 652 2.05 -4.42 22.08
C ASP A 652 2.31 -5.90 22.42
N GLY A 653 3.24 -6.44 21.65
CA GLY A 653 3.89 -7.74 21.82
C GLY A 653 5.02 -7.88 20.80
N SER A 654 6.20 -7.31 21.09
CA SER A 654 7.50 -7.53 20.40
C SER A 654 7.44 -7.69 18.87
N GLY A 655 6.68 -6.87 18.14
CA GLY A 655 6.56 -6.96 16.67
C GLY A 655 6.15 -8.35 16.15
N SER A 656 5.59 -9.20 17.01
CA SER A 656 5.26 -10.59 16.71
C SER A 656 3.80 -10.69 16.27
N PRO A 657 3.46 -11.56 15.29
CA PRO A 657 2.09 -11.75 14.79
C PRO A 657 1.01 -12.00 15.87
N GLY A 658 1.42 -12.40 17.08
CA GLY A 658 0.53 -12.65 18.22
C GLY A 658 -0.17 -11.40 18.78
N ALA A 659 0.40 -10.20 18.61
CA ALA A 659 -0.15 -8.99 19.24
C ALA A 659 -1.40 -8.45 18.51
N VAL A 660 -1.40 -8.43 17.16
CA VAL A 660 -2.58 -8.07 16.35
C VAL A 660 -3.71 -9.10 16.55
N THR A 661 -3.34 -10.37 16.70
CA THR A 661 -4.29 -11.46 16.99
C THR A 661 -5.03 -11.24 18.32
N ALA A 662 -4.32 -10.83 19.37
CA ALA A 662 -4.93 -10.54 20.68
C ALA A 662 -5.88 -9.33 20.62
N TYR A 663 -5.49 -8.26 19.91
CA TYR A 663 -6.36 -7.11 19.66
C TYR A 663 -7.64 -7.54 18.93
N ALA A 664 -7.52 -8.33 17.86
CA ALA A 664 -8.66 -8.84 17.11
C ALA A 664 -9.62 -9.65 17.99
N GLN A 665 -9.10 -10.54 18.86
CA GLN A 665 -9.96 -11.32 19.76
C GLN A 665 -10.80 -10.45 20.69
N SER A 666 -10.20 -9.39 21.24
CA SER A 666 -10.91 -8.45 22.12
C SER A 666 -11.95 -7.64 21.34
N PHE A 667 -11.58 -7.17 20.15
CA PHE A 667 -12.46 -6.42 19.25
C PHE A 667 -13.69 -7.23 18.82
N GLU A 668 -13.49 -8.45 18.28
CA GLU A 668 -14.61 -9.30 17.82
C GLU A 668 -15.54 -9.66 18.99
N ALA A 669 -14.99 -9.88 20.20
CA ALA A 669 -15.78 -10.16 21.39
C ALA A 669 -16.60 -8.94 21.87
N ALA A 670 -16.06 -7.73 21.77
CA ALA A 670 -16.73 -6.51 22.21
C ALA A 670 -18.03 -6.24 21.42
N PHE A 671 -18.00 -6.52 20.11
CA PHE A 671 -19.10 -6.29 19.18
C PHE A 671 -19.93 -7.55 18.85
N ALA A 672 -19.73 -8.67 19.55
CA ALA A 672 -20.52 -9.88 19.34
C ALA A 672 -22.03 -9.64 19.59
N GLY A 673 -22.86 -9.94 18.60
CA GLY A 673 -24.30 -9.68 18.57
C GLY A 673 -24.66 -8.20 18.34
N PHE A 674 -23.90 -7.48 17.52
CA PHE A 674 -24.16 -6.05 17.24
C PHE A 674 -25.51 -5.81 16.53
N ASP A 675 -25.98 -6.77 15.73
CA ASP A 675 -27.25 -6.73 15.00
C ASP A 675 -28.48 -7.12 15.86
N GLY A 676 -28.29 -7.32 17.17
CA GLY A 676 -29.31 -7.81 18.09
C GLY A 676 -29.51 -9.34 18.05
N ALA A 677 -28.73 -10.07 17.25
CA ALA A 677 -28.77 -11.52 17.11
C ALA A 677 -27.36 -12.13 17.26
N GLN A 678 -26.87 -12.85 16.24
CA GLN A 678 -25.58 -13.53 16.21
C GLN A 678 -24.56 -12.81 15.32
N GLY A 679 -24.80 -11.54 14.97
CA GLY A 679 -23.90 -10.78 14.11
C GLY A 679 -22.52 -10.57 14.74
N VAL A 680 -21.48 -10.61 13.93
CA VAL A 680 -20.08 -10.46 14.34
C VAL A 680 -19.39 -9.44 13.45
N LEU A 681 -18.48 -8.66 14.05
CA LEU A 681 -17.52 -7.86 13.29
C LEU A 681 -16.24 -8.68 13.18
N LYS A 682 -15.76 -8.91 11.95
CA LYS A 682 -14.50 -9.59 11.67
C LYS A 682 -13.42 -8.57 11.37
N LEU A 683 -12.31 -8.65 12.09
CA LEU A 683 -11.18 -7.74 11.87
C LEU A 683 -10.26 -8.30 10.78
N ALA A 684 -9.91 -7.46 9.83
CA ALA A 684 -8.96 -7.72 8.77
C ALA A 684 -7.90 -6.63 8.77
N GLN A 685 -6.74 -6.96 8.25
CA GLN A 685 -5.67 -5.99 8.00
C GLN A 685 -5.51 -5.86 6.51
N ARG A 686 -5.25 -4.63 6.07
CA ARG A 686 -4.70 -4.41 4.75
C ARG A 686 -3.44 -5.24 4.66
N THR A 687 -3.36 -5.97 3.56
CA THR A 687 -2.15 -6.72 3.32
C THR A 687 -1.10 -5.67 2.98
N SER A 688 0.10 -5.60 3.60
CA SER A 688 1.13 -4.59 3.26
C SER A 688 2.54 -5.19 3.44
N ALA A 689 3.51 -4.81 2.59
CA ALA A 689 4.90 -5.24 2.75
C ALA A 689 5.60 -4.40 3.83
N ALA A 690 5.53 -4.85 5.10
CA ALA A 690 6.41 -4.58 6.26
C ALA A 690 6.93 -3.15 6.58
N LEU A 691 6.58 -2.10 5.83
CA LEU A 691 7.15 -0.75 5.95
C LEU A 691 6.28 0.22 6.76
N GLN A 692 5.02 -0.13 7.07
CA GLN A 692 4.17 0.68 7.93
C GLN A 692 4.38 0.33 9.41
N SER A 693 4.63 1.35 10.25
CA SER A 693 4.82 1.20 11.71
C SER A 693 3.52 0.95 12.48
N THR A 694 2.37 1.14 11.84
CA THR A 694 1.02 1.01 12.42
C THR A 694 0.17 0.16 11.48
N PRO A 695 -0.50 -0.90 11.95
CA PRO A 695 -1.33 -1.73 11.09
C PRO A 695 -2.59 -0.97 10.66
N ASP A 696 -2.84 -0.94 9.36
CA ASP A 696 -4.10 -0.47 8.78
C ASP A 696 -5.17 -1.58 8.95
N LEU A 697 -6.16 -1.30 9.81
CA LEU A 697 -7.15 -2.27 10.27
C LEU A 697 -8.53 -1.92 9.72
N TRP A 698 -9.22 -2.94 9.23
CA TRP A 698 -10.54 -2.86 8.63
C TRP A 698 -11.47 -3.85 9.35
N CYS A 699 -12.74 -3.51 9.46
CA CYS A 699 -13.76 -4.43 9.97
C CYS A 699 -14.77 -4.78 8.88
N VAL A 700 -15.22 -6.03 8.90
CA VAL A 700 -16.26 -6.55 8.02
C VAL A 700 -17.44 -7.00 8.86
N ARG A 701 -18.62 -6.43 8.61
CA ARG A 701 -19.84 -6.66 9.39
C ARG A 701 -20.61 -7.84 8.82
N PHE A 702 -20.75 -8.89 9.61
CA PHE A 702 -21.56 -10.06 9.26
C PHE A 702 -22.75 -10.21 10.20
N GLY A 703 -23.95 -10.39 9.65
CA GLY A 703 -25.17 -10.55 10.45
C GLY A 703 -26.44 -10.52 9.62
N ALA A 704 -27.42 -11.32 10.02
CA ALA A 704 -28.72 -11.43 9.34
C ALA A 704 -29.67 -10.27 9.68
N GLY A 705 -29.45 -9.55 10.79
CA GLY A 705 -30.23 -8.35 11.13
C GLY A 705 -29.63 -7.05 10.56
N ALA A 706 -28.30 -7.02 10.45
CA ALA A 706 -27.50 -5.93 9.89
C ALA A 706 -26.14 -6.51 9.51
N GLY A 707 -25.56 -6.13 8.37
CA GLY A 707 -24.36 -6.74 7.85
C GLY A 707 -24.58 -7.57 6.57
N ILE A 708 -23.60 -8.44 6.32
CA ILE A 708 -23.63 -9.47 5.29
C ILE A 708 -23.97 -10.81 5.95
N ASP A 709 -24.94 -11.54 5.42
CA ASP A 709 -25.25 -12.91 5.85
C ASP A 709 -25.05 -13.87 4.68
N VAL A 710 -24.38 -14.99 4.96
CA VAL A 710 -24.03 -16.02 3.97
C VAL A 710 -24.54 -17.35 4.48
N VAL A 711 -25.50 -17.92 3.75
CA VAL A 711 -26.12 -19.19 4.10
C VAL A 711 -25.88 -20.20 3.00
N PHE A 712 -25.21 -21.30 3.33
CA PHE A 712 -25.13 -22.46 2.44
C PHE A 712 -26.36 -23.34 2.67
N PRO A 713 -27.30 -23.44 1.71
CA PRO A 713 -28.47 -24.30 1.87
C PRO A 713 -28.04 -25.76 2.05
N ALA A 714 -28.52 -26.39 3.13
CA ALA A 714 -28.27 -27.81 3.36
C ALA A 714 -29.04 -28.65 2.32
N ALA A 715 -28.39 -29.67 1.78
CA ALA A 715 -29.09 -30.73 1.05
C ALA A 715 -30.05 -31.43 2.02
N SER A 716 -31.36 -31.17 1.89
CA SER A 716 -32.36 -31.83 2.75
C SER A 716 -32.53 -33.29 2.32
N ALA A 717 -32.53 -34.22 3.28
CA ALA A 717 -32.73 -35.64 3.03
C ALA A 717 -34.07 -35.86 2.32
N GLY A 718 -34.01 -36.20 1.03
CA GLY A 718 -35.19 -36.45 0.17
C GLY A 718 -35.53 -35.34 -0.82
N SER A 719 -34.82 -34.20 -0.81
CA SER A 719 -34.86 -33.22 -1.90
C SER A 719 -33.61 -33.40 -2.78
N PRO A 720 -33.75 -33.51 -4.10
CA PRO A 720 -32.59 -33.70 -4.97
C PRO A 720 -31.59 -32.53 -4.89
N THR A 721 -30.32 -32.85 -5.13
CA THR A 721 -29.08 -32.04 -5.11
C THR A 721 -29.11 -30.74 -5.93
N THR A 722 -30.02 -29.83 -5.61
CA THR A 722 -30.24 -28.54 -6.29
C THR A 722 -29.31 -27.41 -5.83
N CYS A 723 -28.30 -27.73 -5.00
CA CYS A 723 -27.37 -26.74 -4.43
C CYS A 723 -25.93 -26.86 -4.98
N VAL A 724 -25.68 -27.79 -5.92
CA VAL A 724 -24.35 -28.03 -6.49
C VAL A 724 -24.45 -28.26 -7.99
N ALA A 725 -23.48 -27.77 -8.74
CA ALA A 725 -23.31 -28.01 -10.17
C ALA A 725 -21.89 -28.55 -10.47
N TYR A 726 -21.80 -29.46 -11.44
CA TYR A 726 -20.55 -30.07 -11.89
C TYR A 726 -20.40 -29.90 -13.40
N TYR A 727 -19.26 -29.37 -13.82
CA TYR A 727 -18.93 -29.23 -15.24
C TYR A 727 -17.58 -29.85 -15.57
N ALA A 728 -17.44 -30.35 -16.78
CA ALA A 728 -16.17 -30.83 -17.31
C ALA A 728 -16.11 -30.63 -18.83
N LEU A 729 -14.91 -30.69 -19.39
CA LEU A 729 -14.72 -30.68 -20.83
C LEU A 729 -15.16 -32.04 -21.39
N PRO A 730 -16.07 -32.07 -22.39
CA PRO A 730 -16.40 -33.31 -23.07
C PRO A 730 -15.21 -33.75 -23.95
N PRO A 731 -15.03 -35.06 -24.15
CA PRO A 731 -13.99 -35.57 -25.04
C PRO A 731 -14.14 -34.94 -26.45
N LEU A 732 -13.02 -34.75 -27.14
CA LEU A 732 -13.01 -34.29 -28.53
C LEU A 732 -13.70 -35.31 -29.43
N GLU A 733 -13.39 -36.59 -29.23
CA GLU A 733 -14.02 -37.70 -29.94
C GLU A 733 -14.39 -38.85 -29.00
N THR A 734 -15.39 -39.63 -29.39
CA THR A 734 -15.84 -40.82 -28.64
C THR A 734 -15.44 -42.13 -29.34
N LYS A 735 -14.58 -42.03 -30.35
CA LYS A 735 -14.06 -43.14 -31.14
C LYS A 735 -12.67 -42.78 -31.65
N PRO A 736 -11.73 -43.74 -31.73
CA PRO A 736 -10.43 -43.52 -32.34
C PRO A 736 -10.54 -43.13 -33.81
N ARG A 737 -9.62 -42.28 -34.26
CA ARG A 737 -9.56 -41.79 -35.65
C ARG A 737 -8.40 -42.40 -36.42
N ASP A 738 -8.68 -42.68 -37.69
CA ASP A 738 -7.69 -43.11 -38.68
C ASP A 738 -7.55 -42.01 -39.74
N GLY A 739 -6.33 -41.79 -40.24
CA GLY A 739 -6.11 -40.79 -41.29
C GLY A 739 -4.70 -40.81 -41.86
N THR A 740 -4.53 -40.21 -43.03
CA THR A 740 -3.20 -40.05 -43.66
C THR A 740 -2.87 -38.58 -43.80
N VAL A 741 -1.74 -38.16 -43.23
CA VAL A 741 -1.26 -36.78 -43.25
C VAL A 741 0.16 -36.80 -43.81
N ASP A 742 0.41 -36.01 -44.85
CA ASP A 742 1.72 -35.85 -45.49
C ASP A 742 2.41 -37.18 -45.87
N GLY A 743 1.62 -38.21 -46.23
CA GLY A 743 2.08 -39.53 -46.65
C GLY A 743 2.31 -40.54 -45.52
N VAL A 744 2.07 -40.16 -44.25
CA VAL A 744 2.10 -41.05 -43.09
C VAL A 744 0.68 -41.42 -42.69
N THR A 745 0.41 -42.73 -42.59
CA THR A 745 -0.89 -43.25 -42.14
C THR A 745 -0.86 -43.48 -40.63
N TYR A 746 -1.82 -42.90 -39.94
CA TYR A 746 -2.07 -43.05 -38.51
C TYR A 746 -3.38 -43.83 -38.32
N SER A 747 -3.39 -44.74 -37.34
CA SER A 747 -4.55 -45.59 -37.06
C SER A 747 -4.79 -45.72 -35.55
N GLY A 748 -6.04 -45.70 -35.12
CA GLY A 748 -6.43 -45.86 -33.72
C GLY A 748 -6.00 -44.68 -32.85
N ILE A 749 -6.06 -43.46 -33.37
CA ILE A 749 -5.61 -42.26 -32.67
C ILE A 749 -6.67 -41.72 -31.73
N ASP A 750 -6.29 -41.48 -30.47
CA ASP A 750 -7.04 -40.68 -29.50
C ASP A 750 -6.65 -39.19 -29.67
N LEU A 751 -7.60 -38.37 -30.10
CA LEU A 751 -7.39 -36.93 -30.30
C LEU A 751 -7.15 -36.19 -28.98
N ASP A 752 -7.75 -36.61 -27.87
CA ASP A 752 -7.56 -36.00 -26.55
C ASP A 752 -6.15 -36.28 -26.02
N ALA A 753 -5.60 -37.47 -26.28
CA ALA A 753 -4.21 -37.78 -25.95
C ALA A 753 -3.21 -36.91 -26.75
N TRP A 754 -3.48 -36.68 -28.04
CA TRP A 754 -2.67 -35.80 -28.88
C TRP A 754 -2.79 -34.33 -28.47
N ALA A 755 -4.00 -33.85 -28.18
CA ALA A 755 -4.24 -32.50 -27.70
C ALA A 755 -3.55 -32.24 -26.35
N ARG A 756 -3.63 -33.17 -25.39
CA ARG A 756 -2.88 -33.08 -24.13
C ARG A 756 -1.38 -32.93 -24.37
N THR A 757 -0.82 -33.77 -25.24
CA THR A 757 0.62 -33.72 -25.57
C THR A 757 1.02 -32.38 -26.16
N PHE A 758 0.19 -31.81 -27.05
CA PHE A 758 0.40 -30.49 -27.62
C PHE A 758 0.34 -29.37 -26.56
N LEU A 759 -0.70 -29.34 -25.72
CA LEU A 759 -0.84 -28.27 -24.70
C LEU A 759 0.30 -28.32 -23.67
N THR A 760 0.72 -29.53 -23.25
CA THR A 760 1.90 -29.70 -22.39
C THR A 760 3.20 -29.25 -23.08
N ALA A 761 3.33 -29.46 -24.38
CA ALA A 761 4.48 -28.99 -25.14
C ALA A 761 4.52 -27.44 -25.20
N VAL A 762 3.38 -26.78 -25.39
CA VAL A 762 3.30 -25.30 -25.35
C VAL A 762 3.69 -24.75 -23.98
N ASP A 763 3.19 -25.36 -22.90
CA ASP A 763 3.60 -24.96 -21.54
C ASP A 763 5.11 -25.18 -21.30
N ALA A 764 5.69 -26.24 -21.87
CA ALA A 764 7.13 -26.48 -21.80
C ALA A 764 7.96 -25.45 -22.59
N LEU A 765 7.43 -24.93 -23.72
CA LEU A 765 8.05 -23.82 -24.45
C LEU A 765 8.03 -22.52 -23.64
N LEU A 766 6.97 -22.31 -22.87
CA LEU A 766 6.80 -21.16 -21.98
C LEU A 766 7.43 -21.37 -20.60
N ALA A 767 8.24 -22.43 -20.42
CA ALA A 767 9.03 -22.61 -19.22
C ALA A 767 9.95 -21.38 -19.00
N PRO A 768 10.25 -21.02 -17.75
CA PRO A 768 10.83 -19.71 -17.42
C PRO A 768 12.09 -19.36 -18.22
N GLU A 769 13.02 -20.30 -18.32
CA GLU A 769 14.30 -20.13 -19.03
C GLU A 769 14.10 -19.92 -20.54
N LEU A 770 13.24 -20.72 -21.17
CA LEU A 770 12.94 -20.61 -22.60
C LEU A 770 12.11 -19.37 -22.92
N ALA A 771 11.16 -19.01 -22.06
CA ALA A 771 10.35 -17.80 -22.22
C ALA A 771 11.21 -16.53 -22.19
N ALA A 772 12.10 -16.41 -21.20
CA ALA A 772 13.04 -15.30 -21.12
C ALA A 772 14.00 -15.27 -22.33
N ALA A 773 14.50 -16.44 -22.77
CA ALA A 773 15.38 -16.54 -23.93
C ALA A 773 14.68 -16.13 -25.23
N MET A 774 13.44 -16.59 -25.47
CA MET A 774 12.66 -16.21 -26.65
C MET A 774 12.33 -14.72 -26.65
N ALA A 775 11.95 -14.15 -25.51
CA ALA A 775 11.72 -12.71 -25.38
C ALA A 775 12.99 -11.89 -25.67
N ALA A 776 14.15 -12.34 -25.19
CA ALA A 776 15.43 -11.69 -25.45
C ALA A 776 15.80 -11.75 -26.94
N LEU A 777 15.66 -12.91 -27.59
CA LEU A 777 15.94 -13.05 -29.03
C LEU A 777 15.01 -12.21 -29.90
N ASP A 778 13.71 -12.15 -29.57
CA ASP A 778 12.77 -11.25 -30.27
C ASP A 778 13.22 -9.80 -30.19
N LYS A 779 13.72 -9.36 -29.02
CA LYS A 779 14.26 -8.00 -28.85
C LYS A 779 15.56 -7.79 -29.64
N ILE A 780 16.48 -8.75 -29.59
CA ILE A 780 17.78 -8.70 -30.30
C ILE A 780 17.58 -8.61 -31.81
N HIS A 781 16.62 -9.37 -32.36
CA HIS A 781 16.38 -9.47 -33.79
C HIS A 781 15.24 -8.59 -34.32
N GLY A 782 14.49 -7.93 -33.44
CA GLY A 782 13.32 -7.11 -33.81
C GLY A 782 12.17 -7.93 -34.37
N THR A 783 11.93 -9.14 -33.84
CA THR A 783 10.83 -10.05 -34.21
C THR A 783 9.73 -10.07 -33.14
N HIS A 784 8.64 -10.81 -33.41
CA HIS A 784 7.45 -10.88 -32.56
C HIS A 784 6.93 -12.32 -32.39
N TRP A 785 7.82 -13.31 -32.43
CA TRP A 785 7.46 -14.73 -32.36
C TRP A 785 6.98 -15.15 -30.96
N TYR A 786 7.62 -14.64 -29.92
CA TYR A 786 7.21 -14.83 -28.53
C TYR A 786 5.81 -14.24 -28.29
N ALA A 787 5.56 -13.03 -28.81
CA ALA A 787 4.24 -12.41 -28.73
C ALA A 787 3.17 -13.19 -29.50
N SER A 788 3.51 -13.74 -30.67
CA SER A 788 2.59 -14.57 -31.46
C SER A 788 2.23 -15.88 -30.74
N LEU A 789 3.19 -16.49 -30.04
CA LEU A 789 2.97 -17.68 -29.22
C LEU A 789 2.02 -17.40 -28.05
N LEU A 790 2.19 -16.26 -27.35
CA LEU A 790 1.32 -15.87 -26.25
C LEU A 790 -0.08 -15.45 -26.71
N GLY A 791 -0.20 -14.75 -27.85
CA GLY A 791 -1.50 -14.50 -28.47
C GLY A 791 -2.23 -15.79 -28.85
N SER A 792 -1.50 -16.81 -29.30
CA SER A 792 -2.05 -18.15 -29.56
C SER A 792 -2.49 -18.86 -28.27
N LYS A 793 -1.72 -18.72 -27.18
CA LYS A 793 -2.12 -19.20 -25.84
C LYS A 793 -3.42 -18.55 -25.38
N ALA A 794 -3.54 -17.22 -25.48
CA ALA A 794 -4.76 -16.49 -25.12
C ALA A 794 -5.97 -16.97 -25.94
N ALA A 795 -5.81 -17.15 -27.25
CA ALA A 795 -6.87 -17.66 -28.12
C ALA A 795 -7.33 -19.08 -27.74
N LEU A 796 -6.39 -19.97 -27.39
CA LEU A 796 -6.71 -21.33 -26.92
C LEU A 796 -7.41 -21.30 -25.55
N ALA A 797 -6.91 -20.48 -24.63
CA ALA A 797 -7.48 -20.35 -23.28
C ALA A 797 -8.92 -19.84 -23.30
N SER A 798 -9.28 -18.97 -24.26
CA SER A 798 -10.66 -18.51 -24.45
C SER A 798 -11.55 -19.53 -25.19
N ALA A 799 -11.00 -20.25 -26.18
CA ALA A 799 -11.78 -21.18 -26.99
C ALA A 799 -12.13 -22.51 -26.30
N ILE A 800 -11.23 -23.08 -25.49
CA ILE A 800 -11.41 -24.40 -24.85
C ILE A 800 -12.59 -24.40 -23.84
N PRO A 801 -12.71 -23.43 -22.90
CA PRO A 801 -13.81 -23.39 -21.93
C PRO A 801 -15.19 -23.25 -22.56
N ALA A 802 -15.30 -22.74 -23.79
CA ALA A 802 -16.58 -22.67 -24.50
C ALA A 802 -17.26 -24.05 -24.62
N ARG A 803 -16.47 -25.15 -24.62
CA ARG A 803 -16.96 -26.54 -24.67
C ARG A 803 -17.41 -27.10 -23.31
N LEU A 804 -17.19 -26.39 -22.21
CA LEU A 804 -17.54 -26.85 -20.86
C LEU A 804 -19.04 -27.21 -20.79
N ALA A 805 -19.33 -28.42 -20.28
CA ALA A 805 -20.68 -28.97 -20.24
C ALA A 805 -21.01 -29.60 -18.88
N PRO A 806 -22.30 -29.62 -18.47
CA PRO A 806 -22.73 -30.32 -17.26
C PRO A 806 -22.41 -31.81 -17.33
N VAL A 807 -21.81 -32.37 -16.27
CA VAL A 807 -21.41 -33.79 -16.23
C VAL A 807 -22.60 -34.72 -16.05
N LEU A 808 -23.56 -34.35 -15.18
CA LEU A 808 -24.67 -35.20 -14.77
C LEU A 808 -25.99 -34.74 -15.42
N LYS A 809 -26.84 -35.70 -15.80
CA LYS A 809 -28.21 -35.46 -16.30
C LYS A 809 -29.20 -35.66 -15.15
N GLY A 810 -30.05 -34.69 -14.84
CA GLY A 810 -31.08 -34.82 -13.81
C GLY A 810 -31.18 -33.62 -12.88
N VAL A 811 -31.60 -33.86 -11.64
CA VAL A 811 -31.98 -32.81 -10.68
C VAL A 811 -30.76 -32.24 -9.95
N TYR A 812 -29.99 -31.42 -10.66
CA TYR A 812 -28.88 -30.61 -10.16
C TYR A 812 -29.19 -29.12 -10.41
N ALA A 813 -28.48 -28.24 -9.71
CA ALA A 813 -28.62 -26.81 -10.00
C ALA A 813 -28.10 -26.50 -11.42
N SER A 814 -28.68 -25.48 -12.07
CA SER A 814 -28.18 -25.02 -13.37
C SER A 814 -26.80 -24.35 -13.29
N GLY A 815 -26.31 -24.08 -12.08
CA GLY A 815 -25.05 -23.40 -11.77
C GLY A 815 -24.91 -22.05 -12.48
N ASP A 816 -23.70 -21.50 -12.45
CA ASP A 816 -23.29 -20.37 -13.28
C ASP A 816 -22.21 -20.86 -14.24
N LEU A 817 -22.65 -21.26 -15.44
CA LEU A 817 -21.76 -21.73 -16.49
C LEU A 817 -20.78 -20.65 -16.97
N THR A 818 -21.14 -19.36 -16.88
CA THR A 818 -20.25 -18.27 -17.28
C THR A 818 -19.09 -18.16 -16.31
N ALA A 819 -19.38 -18.08 -15.00
CA ALA A 819 -18.35 -18.06 -13.96
C ALA A 819 -17.48 -19.34 -13.98
N ALA A 820 -18.07 -20.50 -14.28
CA ALA A 820 -17.33 -21.76 -14.43
C ALA A 820 -16.37 -21.74 -15.64
N ARG A 821 -16.79 -21.14 -16.76
CA ARG A 821 -15.95 -20.95 -17.95
C ARG A 821 -14.81 -19.97 -17.70
N GLU A 822 -15.12 -18.83 -17.11
CA GLU A 822 -14.14 -17.81 -16.73
C GLU A 822 -13.10 -18.42 -15.78
N ARG A 823 -13.52 -19.19 -14.77
CA ARG A 823 -12.56 -19.81 -13.83
C ARG A 823 -11.62 -20.80 -14.53
N LEU A 824 -12.12 -21.58 -15.50
CA LEU A 824 -11.29 -22.50 -16.29
C LEU A 824 -10.40 -21.75 -17.28
N GLU A 825 -10.89 -20.69 -17.92
CA GLU A 825 -10.11 -19.80 -18.79
C GLU A 825 -8.89 -19.23 -18.04
N GLN A 826 -9.10 -18.72 -16.83
CA GLN A 826 -8.03 -18.18 -16.00
C GLN A 826 -6.97 -19.24 -15.63
N ALA A 827 -7.36 -20.50 -15.45
CA ALA A 827 -6.42 -21.61 -15.23
C ALA A 827 -5.65 -22.00 -16.52
N LEU A 828 -6.25 -21.84 -17.70
CA LEU A 828 -5.59 -22.07 -19.00
C LEU A 828 -4.64 -20.93 -19.37
N LEU A 829 -4.97 -19.69 -19.00
CA LEU A 829 -4.08 -18.53 -19.13
C LEU A 829 -2.84 -18.65 -18.23
N GLU A 830 -2.93 -19.38 -17.12
CA GLU A 830 -1.78 -19.81 -16.31
C GLU A 830 -1.03 -20.95 -17.01
N SER A 831 -1.68 -22.10 -17.24
CA SER A 831 -1.13 -23.27 -17.93
C SER A 831 -2.18 -23.94 -18.81
N LEU A 832 -1.91 -24.07 -20.11
CA LEU A 832 -2.84 -24.66 -21.07
C LEU A 832 -3.13 -26.13 -20.79
N SER A 833 -2.17 -26.85 -20.20
CA SER A 833 -2.34 -28.24 -19.79
C SER A 833 -3.46 -28.43 -18.75
N SER A 834 -3.90 -27.35 -18.08
CA SER A 834 -5.08 -27.32 -17.20
C SER A 834 -6.34 -27.90 -17.85
N ALA A 835 -6.45 -27.86 -19.18
CA ALA A 835 -7.55 -28.48 -19.92
C ALA A 835 -7.69 -29.99 -19.65
N TYR A 836 -6.59 -30.68 -19.33
CA TYR A 836 -6.55 -32.13 -19.10
C TYR A 836 -6.13 -32.51 -17.68
N THR A 837 -5.64 -31.57 -16.85
CA THR A 837 -5.36 -31.83 -15.43
C THR A 837 -6.58 -31.56 -14.55
N VAL A 838 -7.37 -30.53 -14.87
CA VAL A 838 -8.65 -30.26 -14.21
C VAL A 838 -9.65 -31.33 -14.62
N SER A 839 -10.11 -32.13 -13.66
CA SER A 839 -11.10 -33.18 -13.90
C SER A 839 -12.52 -32.63 -13.89
N THR A 840 -12.85 -31.77 -12.92
CA THR A 840 -14.20 -31.26 -12.71
C THR A 840 -14.19 -29.85 -12.13
N VAL A 841 -15.01 -28.96 -12.68
CA VAL A 841 -15.38 -27.66 -12.08
C VAL A 841 -16.57 -27.87 -11.17
N VAL A 842 -16.45 -27.42 -9.92
CA VAL A 842 -17.46 -27.61 -8.88
C VAL A 842 -17.98 -26.24 -8.46
N GLN A 843 -19.30 -26.09 -8.45
CA GLN A 843 -19.96 -24.90 -7.92
C GLN A 843 -20.91 -25.27 -6.80
N VAL A 844 -20.79 -24.60 -5.66
CA VAL A 844 -21.67 -24.76 -4.50
C VAL A 844 -22.48 -23.48 -4.32
N ALA A 845 -23.80 -23.60 -4.24
CA ALA A 845 -24.70 -22.47 -4.05
C ALA A 845 -24.59 -21.90 -2.64
N ALA A 846 -24.62 -20.58 -2.53
CA ALA A 846 -24.80 -19.84 -1.29
C ALA A 846 -25.89 -18.79 -1.50
N GLU A 847 -26.72 -18.56 -0.50
CA GLU A 847 -27.63 -17.42 -0.46
C GLU A 847 -26.95 -16.31 0.31
N VAL A 848 -26.77 -15.14 -0.32
CA VAL A 848 -26.15 -13.98 0.29
C VAL A 848 -27.21 -12.90 0.48
N SER A 849 -27.31 -12.35 1.68
CA SER A 849 -28.11 -11.16 1.94
C SER A 849 -27.23 -10.03 2.45
N VAL A 850 -27.50 -8.81 1.97
CA VAL A 850 -26.72 -7.62 2.28
C VAL A 850 -27.66 -6.55 2.80
N HIS A 851 -27.45 -6.11 4.03
CA HIS A 851 -28.12 -4.96 4.61
C HIS A 851 -27.21 -3.73 4.49
N GLY A 852 -27.67 -2.68 3.82
CA GLY A 852 -26.86 -1.51 3.47
C GLY A 852 -26.11 -1.68 2.14
N ALA A 853 -24.96 -1.05 2.02
CA ALA A 853 -24.03 -1.21 0.90
C ALA A 853 -22.81 -2.02 1.34
N ALA A 854 -22.16 -2.71 0.40
CA ALA A 854 -21.03 -3.57 0.75
C ALA A 854 -19.78 -2.74 1.12
N ASP A 855 -19.41 -1.77 0.28
CA ASP A 855 -18.38 -0.77 0.54
C ASP A 855 -18.84 0.63 0.05
N ASP A 856 -18.03 1.66 0.33
CA ASP A 856 -18.29 3.08 0.04
C ASP A 856 -17.75 3.53 -1.32
N GLN A 857 -16.70 2.89 -1.81
CA GLN A 857 -16.02 3.26 -3.05
C GLN A 857 -16.63 2.57 -4.29
N SER A 858 -17.11 1.33 -4.15
CA SER A 858 -17.41 0.43 -5.28
C SER A 858 -18.80 -0.22 -5.19
N PRO A 859 -19.89 0.54 -4.97
CA PRO A 859 -21.23 -0.04 -4.78
C PRO A 859 -21.75 -0.81 -5.99
N ALA A 860 -21.14 -0.63 -7.18
CA ALA A 860 -21.49 -1.33 -8.41
C ALA A 860 -20.91 -2.75 -8.54
N ARG A 861 -19.81 -3.06 -7.84
CA ARG A 861 -19.18 -4.39 -7.84
C ARG A 861 -19.02 -4.90 -6.39
N PRO A 862 -19.80 -5.93 -5.99
CA PRO A 862 -19.74 -6.45 -4.63
C PRO A 862 -18.36 -7.03 -4.27
N PRO A 863 -17.92 -6.92 -3.01
CA PRO A 863 -16.75 -7.61 -2.47
C PRO A 863 -16.79 -9.12 -2.66
N GLU A 864 -15.64 -9.77 -2.66
CA GLU A 864 -15.49 -11.21 -2.89
C GLU A 864 -14.68 -11.87 -1.75
N LEU A 865 -15.21 -12.93 -1.13
CA LEU A 865 -14.46 -13.74 -0.17
C LEU A 865 -13.58 -14.76 -0.90
N PHE A 866 -12.32 -14.84 -0.52
CA PHE A 866 -11.37 -15.82 -1.04
C PHE A 866 -10.90 -16.78 0.06
N GLY A 867 -10.92 -18.07 -0.27
CA GLY A 867 -10.66 -19.11 0.69
C GLY A 867 -10.32 -20.47 0.10
N SER A 868 -10.17 -21.44 0.99
CA SER A 868 -9.97 -22.84 0.63
C SER A 868 -11.25 -23.63 0.82
N LEU A 869 -11.47 -24.59 -0.10
CA LEU A 869 -12.47 -25.63 0.04
C LEU A 869 -11.75 -26.94 0.35
N ALA A 870 -11.92 -27.46 1.57
CA ALA A 870 -11.20 -28.65 2.01
C ALA A 870 -12.02 -29.52 2.97
N PRO A 871 -11.82 -30.85 2.98
CA PRO A 871 -12.41 -31.71 4.01
C PRO A 871 -11.82 -31.38 5.38
N GLN A 872 -12.67 -31.25 6.40
CA GLN A 872 -12.28 -30.82 7.74
C GLN A 872 -11.71 -31.95 8.62
N THR A 873 -12.03 -33.22 8.33
CA THR A 873 -11.48 -34.37 9.07
C THR A 873 -10.29 -34.96 8.34
N SER A 874 -9.08 -34.58 8.76
CA SER A 874 -7.86 -35.25 8.35
C SER A 874 -7.72 -36.60 9.08
N SER A 875 -8.30 -37.65 8.54
CA SER A 875 -7.71 -38.98 8.76
C SER A 875 -6.39 -39.00 7.98
N ALA A 876 -5.29 -38.90 8.71
CA ALA A 876 -3.94 -38.94 8.15
C ALA A 876 -3.64 -40.32 7.51
N VAL A 877 -2.73 -40.28 6.52
CA VAL A 877 -1.82 -41.35 6.03
C VAL A 877 -2.03 -41.87 4.58
N ASP A 878 -3.12 -41.57 3.88
CA ASP A 878 -3.15 -41.80 2.42
C ASP A 878 -2.86 -40.50 1.65
N ALA A 879 -1.90 -40.56 0.72
CA ALA A 879 -1.57 -39.43 -0.16
C ALA A 879 -2.85 -38.94 -0.84
N ARG A 880 -3.25 -37.68 -0.59
CA ARG A 880 -4.44 -37.09 -1.21
C ARG A 880 -4.33 -37.26 -2.72
N GLN A 881 -5.26 -38.02 -3.31
CA GLN A 881 -5.28 -38.31 -4.74
C GLN A 881 -5.86 -37.16 -5.57
N TYR A 882 -6.15 -36.01 -4.94
CA TYR A 882 -6.73 -34.84 -5.59
C TYR A 882 -6.22 -33.55 -4.97
N THR A 883 -6.36 -32.46 -5.74
CA THR A 883 -6.11 -31.08 -5.33
C THR A 883 -7.30 -30.21 -5.74
N MET A 884 -7.54 -29.13 -4.99
CA MET A 884 -8.59 -28.15 -5.27
C MET A 884 -7.96 -26.76 -5.32
N THR A 885 -8.39 -25.93 -6.26
CA THR A 885 -7.98 -24.51 -6.27
C THR A 885 -8.68 -23.74 -5.15
N GLY A 886 -8.13 -22.58 -4.80
CA GLY A 886 -8.87 -21.60 -4.01
C GLY A 886 -10.23 -21.29 -4.63
N ALA A 887 -11.21 -21.03 -3.77
CA ALA A 887 -12.59 -20.73 -4.14
C ALA A 887 -12.91 -19.28 -3.78
N SER A 888 -13.69 -18.63 -4.64
CA SER A 888 -14.19 -17.26 -4.44
C SER A 888 -15.70 -17.26 -4.31
N LEU A 889 -16.22 -16.39 -3.44
CA LEU A 889 -17.64 -16.16 -3.24
C LEU A 889 -17.94 -14.66 -3.29
N VAL A 890 -18.69 -14.24 -4.31
CA VAL A 890 -19.16 -12.86 -4.45
C VAL A 890 -20.19 -12.56 -3.35
N LEU A 891 -20.04 -11.44 -2.66
CA LEU A 891 -20.93 -10.99 -1.58
C LEU A 891 -22.06 -10.07 -2.11
N GLY A 892 -22.60 -10.39 -3.29
CA GLY A 892 -23.75 -9.69 -3.88
C GLY A 892 -25.07 -10.31 -3.40
N PRO A 893 -26.15 -9.52 -3.24
CA PRO A 893 -27.43 -10.04 -2.75
C PRO A 893 -28.03 -11.08 -3.71
N GLY A 894 -28.59 -12.17 -3.16
CA GLY A 894 -29.23 -13.27 -3.87
C GLY A 894 -28.37 -14.54 -3.97
N PRO A 895 -28.70 -15.44 -4.91
CA PRO A 895 -27.98 -16.70 -5.09
C PRO A 895 -26.60 -16.45 -5.72
N GLN A 896 -25.56 -16.92 -5.04
CA GLN A 896 -24.16 -16.81 -5.43
C GLN A 896 -23.52 -18.21 -5.53
N TRP A 897 -22.43 -18.31 -6.30
CA TRP A 897 -21.77 -19.59 -6.59
C TRP A 897 -20.32 -19.59 -6.14
N LEU A 898 -20.02 -20.42 -5.13
CA LEU A 898 -18.66 -20.73 -4.74
C LEU A 898 -18.05 -21.69 -5.77
N THR A 899 -17.09 -21.23 -6.56
CA THR A 899 -16.51 -22.01 -7.68
C THR A 899 -15.09 -22.48 -7.38
N THR A 900 -14.79 -23.76 -7.62
CA THR A 900 -13.43 -24.34 -7.49
C THR A 900 -13.15 -25.37 -8.60
N LEU A 901 -11.86 -25.55 -8.93
CA LEU A 901 -11.39 -26.56 -9.88
C LEU A 901 -10.82 -27.75 -9.11
N VAL A 902 -11.22 -28.97 -9.47
CA VAL A 902 -10.73 -30.22 -8.88
C VAL A 902 -9.84 -30.94 -9.86
N SER A 903 -8.61 -31.26 -9.44
CA SER A 903 -7.65 -32.04 -10.22
C SER A 903 -7.32 -33.35 -9.51
N VAL A 904 -7.24 -34.46 -10.24
CA VAL A 904 -7.06 -35.80 -9.68
C VAL A 904 -5.79 -36.45 -10.23
N SER A 905 -4.93 -36.98 -9.35
CA SER A 905 -3.61 -37.51 -9.73
C SER A 905 -3.69 -38.80 -10.56
N ASN A 906 -4.66 -39.67 -10.26
CA ASN A 906 -4.91 -40.92 -10.98
C ASN A 906 -6.41 -41.08 -11.27
N PRO A 907 -6.97 -40.35 -12.26
CA PRO A 907 -8.40 -40.30 -12.48
C PRO A 907 -8.98 -41.65 -12.95
N SER A 908 -8.17 -42.56 -13.49
CA SER A 908 -8.62 -43.90 -13.92
C SER A 908 -8.93 -44.86 -12.76
N LEU A 909 -8.41 -44.62 -11.56
CA LEU A 909 -8.58 -45.51 -10.40
C LEU A 909 -9.93 -45.31 -9.67
N GLN A 910 -10.66 -44.23 -9.96
CA GLN A 910 -11.87 -43.86 -9.25
C GLN A 910 -12.87 -43.16 -10.18
N SER A 911 -14.17 -43.42 -9.98
CA SER A 911 -15.25 -42.80 -10.77
C SER A 911 -15.75 -41.48 -10.19
N HIS A 912 -15.52 -41.28 -8.88
CA HIS A 912 -15.94 -40.11 -8.14
C HIS A 912 -15.09 -39.94 -6.88
N ILE A 913 -15.12 -38.74 -6.29
CA ILE A 913 -14.61 -38.45 -4.95
C ILE A 913 -15.78 -38.09 -4.05
N GLU A 914 -15.87 -38.73 -2.88
CA GLU A 914 -16.79 -38.33 -1.82
C GLU A 914 -16.10 -37.38 -0.84
N LEU A 915 -16.70 -36.23 -0.58
CA LEU A 915 -16.16 -35.25 0.35
C LEU A 915 -17.25 -34.43 1.04
N SER A 916 -17.05 -34.13 2.32
CA SER A 916 -17.85 -33.15 3.06
C SER A 916 -17.01 -31.89 3.24
N PRO A 917 -17.10 -30.92 2.30
CA PRO A 917 -16.17 -29.81 2.30
C PRO A 917 -16.56 -28.77 3.34
N GLY A 918 -15.57 -28.18 4.00
CA GLY A 918 -15.73 -26.91 4.69
C GLY A 918 -15.18 -25.78 3.82
N PHE A 919 -15.80 -24.60 3.89
CA PHE A 919 -15.27 -23.38 3.29
C PHE A 919 -14.60 -22.56 4.38
N SER A 920 -13.35 -22.16 4.15
CA SER A 920 -12.60 -21.25 5.03
C SER A 920 -12.06 -20.08 4.23
N ALA A 921 -12.71 -18.93 4.36
CA ALA A 921 -12.31 -17.65 3.83
C ALA A 921 -11.17 -17.04 4.67
N THR A 922 -10.13 -16.56 4.00
CA THR A 922 -8.94 -15.96 4.63
C THR A 922 -8.68 -14.55 4.14
N PHE A 923 -9.21 -14.20 2.97
CA PHE A 923 -9.09 -12.87 2.38
C PHE A 923 -10.45 -12.35 1.92
N LEU A 924 -10.55 -11.03 1.86
CA LEU A 924 -11.64 -10.30 1.22
C LEU A 924 -11.02 -9.38 0.16
N GLN A 925 -11.54 -9.46 -1.06
CA GLN A 925 -11.28 -8.48 -2.10
C GLN A 925 -12.45 -7.47 -2.11
N HIS A 926 -12.18 -6.17 -2.07
CA HIS A 926 -13.19 -5.10 -2.06
C HIS A 926 -12.67 -3.87 -2.80
N ASP A 927 -13.41 -2.75 -2.81
CA ASP A 927 -12.93 -1.49 -3.39
C ASP A 927 -12.44 -1.66 -4.84
N PHE A 928 -13.32 -2.25 -5.63
CA PHE A 928 -13.13 -2.45 -7.05
C PHE A 928 -13.42 -1.16 -7.81
N ASP A 929 -12.38 -0.41 -8.12
CA ASP A 929 -12.55 0.66 -9.07
C ASP A 929 -12.74 0.05 -10.48
N THR A 930 -13.81 0.44 -11.15
CA THR A 930 -14.28 -0.19 -12.40
C THR A 930 -14.21 0.77 -13.58
N GLU A 931 -14.02 2.08 -13.31
CA GLU A 931 -13.88 3.10 -14.37
C GLU A 931 -12.57 2.96 -15.15
N ASP A 932 -11.71 2.13 -14.59
CA ASP A 932 -10.28 2.19 -14.71
C ASP A 932 -9.69 0.77 -14.85
N ALA A 933 -10.59 -0.19 -15.10
CA ALA A 933 -10.25 -1.51 -15.62
C ALA A 933 -9.51 -1.39 -16.95
N TYR A 934 -8.44 -2.17 -17.11
CA TYR A 934 -7.70 -2.26 -18.36
C TYR A 934 -7.36 -3.69 -18.72
N ASP A 935 -7.62 -4.05 -19.97
CA ASP A 935 -7.30 -5.36 -20.54
C ASP A 935 -7.72 -6.55 -19.65
N GLY A 936 -8.87 -6.41 -18.98
CA GLY A 936 -9.41 -7.41 -18.05
C GLY A 936 -8.82 -7.39 -16.64
N TYR A 937 -7.82 -6.55 -16.36
CA TYR A 937 -7.32 -6.27 -15.02
C TYR A 937 -8.20 -5.22 -14.34
N VAL A 938 -8.77 -5.57 -13.20
CA VAL A 938 -9.56 -4.65 -12.36
C VAL A 938 -8.83 -4.49 -11.03
N PRO A 939 -8.20 -3.34 -10.78
CA PRO A 939 -7.57 -3.11 -9.49
C PRO A 939 -8.59 -3.12 -8.34
N SER A 940 -8.10 -3.49 -7.16
CA SER A 940 -8.97 -3.85 -6.05
C SER A 940 -8.21 -3.93 -4.75
N SER A 941 -8.90 -3.74 -3.63
CA SER A 941 -8.31 -3.82 -2.31
C SER A 941 -8.33 -5.23 -1.75
N TRP A 942 -7.23 -5.68 -1.15
CA TRP A 942 -7.13 -6.98 -0.49
C TRP A 942 -6.95 -6.83 1.02
N LEU A 943 -7.90 -7.39 1.76
CA LEU A 943 -7.85 -7.51 3.20
C LEU A 943 -7.60 -8.96 3.60
N LYS A 944 -6.69 -9.18 4.54
CA LYS A 944 -6.47 -10.49 5.18
C LYS A 944 -7.14 -10.50 6.54
N PHE A 945 -8.04 -11.45 6.77
CA PHE A 945 -8.66 -11.61 8.09
C PHE A 945 -7.61 -11.99 9.13
N VAL A 946 -7.59 -11.28 10.26
CA VAL A 946 -6.68 -11.56 11.37
C VAL A 946 -7.06 -12.88 12.04
N LEU A 947 -8.37 -13.12 12.21
CA LEU A 947 -8.96 -14.33 12.77
C LEU A 947 -9.89 -15.02 11.76
N PRO A 948 -9.35 -15.79 10.80
CA PRO A 948 -10.14 -16.43 9.73
C PRO A 948 -10.98 -17.64 10.21
N THR A 949 -10.99 -17.92 11.51
CA THR A 949 -11.69 -19.08 12.10
C THR A 949 -13.09 -18.74 12.59
N GLY A 950 -13.96 -19.75 12.61
CA GLY A 950 -15.34 -19.64 13.08
C GLY A 950 -16.28 -19.01 12.04
N ALA A 951 -17.59 -19.15 12.27
CA ALA A 951 -18.60 -18.56 11.40
C ALA A 951 -18.50 -17.01 11.38
N PRO A 952 -18.80 -16.36 10.25
CA PRO A 952 -19.17 -16.95 8.96
C PRO A 952 -17.98 -17.24 8.02
N LEU A 953 -16.75 -16.90 8.43
CA LEU A 953 -15.56 -17.08 7.59
C LEU A 953 -15.15 -18.55 7.43
N SER A 954 -15.46 -19.37 8.42
CA SER A 954 -15.27 -20.82 8.38
C SER A 954 -16.60 -21.51 8.60
N VAL A 955 -17.15 -22.10 7.53
CA VAL A 955 -18.38 -22.89 7.57
C VAL A 955 -18.03 -24.36 7.38
N GLU A 956 -18.39 -25.17 8.37
CA GLU A 956 -18.22 -26.61 8.29
C GLU A 956 -19.33 -27.25 7.45
N ASN A 957 -18.96 -28.26 6.65
CA ASN A 957 -19.87 -29.13 5.92
C ASN A 957 -20.89 -28.36 5.03
N ILE A 958 -20.37 -27.57 4.09
CA ILE A 958 -21.21 -26.89 3.11
C ILE A 958 -21.84 -27.93 2.17
N ALA A 959 -23.14 -27.79 1.91
CA ALA A 959 -23.91 -28.67 1.02
C ALA A 959 -23.92 -30.19 1.36
N GLY A 960 -23.37 -30.61 2.51
CA GLY A 960 -23.37 -32.01 2.95
C GLY A 960 -22.27 -32.87 2.30
N SER A 961 -22.55 -34.17 2.13
CA SER A 961 -21.64 -35.07 1.41
C SER A 961 -21.77 -34.88 -0.10
N LEU A 962 -20.72 -34.34 -0.72
CA LEU A 962 -20.61 -34.16 -2.15
C LEU A 962 -20.02 -35.41 -2.80
N VAL A 963 -20.67 -35.87 -3.87
CA VAL A 963 -20.16 -36.92 -4.75
C VAL A 963 -19.70 -36.25 -6.04
N ILE A 964 -18.41 -35.96 -6.13
CA ILE A 964 -17.82 -35.25 -7.28
C ILE A 964 -17.47 -36.28 -8.35
N PRO A 965 -18.11 -36.24 -9.53
CA PRO A 965 -17.76 -37.16 -10.62
C PRO A 965 -16.37 -36.82 -11.17
N ILE A 966 -15.65 -37.82 -11.68
CA ILE A 966 -14.35 -37.64 -12.35
C ILE A 966 -14.50 -38.11 -13.81
N PRO A 967 -14.88 -37.26 -14.76
CA PRO A 967 -14.94 -37.67 -16.16
C PRO A 967 -13.56 -38.04 -16.70
N LEU A 968 -13.47 -39.11 -17.48
CA LEU A 968 -12.28 -39.45 -18.25
C LEU A 968 -12.45 -38.94 -19.68
N PRO A 969 -11.58 -38.03 -20.15
CA PRO A 969 -11.67 -37.51 -21.52
C PRO A 969 -11.02 -38.44 -22.55
N PHE A 970 -10.31 -39.49 -22.12
CA PHE A 970 -9.57 -40.40 -23.00
C PHE A 970 -10.41 -41.61 -23.39
N GLU A 971 -10.19 -42.08 -24.62
CA GLU A 971 -10.81 -43.32 -25.09
C GLU A 971 -10.16 -44.53 -24.40
N PRO A 972 -10.95 -45.49 -23.87
CA PRO A 972 -10.38 -46.69 -23.29
C PRO A 972 -9.64 -47.51 -24.36
N PRO A 973 -8.47 -48.09 -24.04
CA PRO A 973 -7.76 -48.94 -24.98
C PRO A 973 -8.62 -50.13 -25.39
N LEU A 974 -8.60 -50.46 -26.69
CA LEU A 974 -9.39 -51.56 -27.22
C LEU A 974 -8.99 -52.90 -26.55
N PRO A 975 -9.96 -53.69 -26.04
CA PRO A 975 -9.67 -54.99 -25.46
C PRO A 975 -9.10 -55.93 -26.52
N ARG A 976 -8.04 -56.66 -26.17
CA ARG A 976 -7.36 -57.58 -27.10
C ARG A 976 -7.67 -59.02 -26.73
N LEU A 977 -8.23 -59.77 -27.67
CA LEU A 977 -8.35 -61.23 -27.53
C LEU A 977 -6.98 -61.87 -27.65
N VAL A 978 -6.47 -62.41 -26.54
CA VAL A 978 -5.18 -63.09 -26.45
C VAL A 978 -5.32 -64.54 -26.92
N SER A 979 -6.36 -65.23 -26.46
CA SER A 979 -6.66 -66.60 -26.88
C SER A 979 -8.14 -66.92 -26.71
N GLN A 980 -8.60 -67.90 -27.48
CA GLN A 980 -9.91 -68.53 -27.28
C GLN A 980 -9.78 -70.03 -27.50
N ALA A 981 -10.50 -70.82 -26.72
CA ALA A 981 -10.56 -72.27 -26.83
C ALA A 981 -11.99 -72.74 -26.59
N ALA A 982 -12.35 -73.80 -27.30
CA ALA A 982 -13.59 -74.54 -27.09
C ALA A 982 -13.21 -75.99 -26.81
N THR A 983 -13.50 -76.46 -25.61
CA THR A 983 -13.28 -77.85 -25.21
C THR A 983 -14.62 -78.52 -24.96
N ALA A 984 -14.80 -79.75 -25.42
CA ALA A 984 -15.98 -80.52 -25.06
C ALA A 984 -16.06 -80.63 -23.53
N ALA A 985 -17.24 -80.37 -22.96
CA ALA A 985 -17.43 -80.48 -21.52
C ALA A 985 -17.12 -81.93 -21.07
N PRO A 986 -16.45 -82.12 -19.93
CA PRO A 986 -16.12 -83.46 -19.45
C PRO A 986 -17.40 -84.23 -19.14
N VAL A 987 -17.70 -85.26 -19.94
CA VAL A 987 -18.82 -86.17 -19.70
C VAL A 987 -18.46 -87.07 -18.52
N ALA A 988 -19.02 -86.81 -17.34
CA ALA A 988 -18.97 -87.79 -16.27
C ALA A 988 -19.79 -89.01 -16.72
N SER A 989 -19.19 -90.20 -16.71
CA SER A 989 -19.93 -91.44 -16.98
C SER A 989 -21.18 -91.49 -16.08
N PRO A 990 -22.39 -91.52 -16.65
CA PRO A 990 -23.61 -91.25 -15.92
C PRO A 990 -23.93 -92.42 -15.00
N SER A 991 -23.89 -92.20 -13.68
CA SER A 991 -24.58 -93.09 -12.74
C SER A 991 -26.06 -92.71 -12.65
N GLY A 992 -26.83 -92.91 -13.73
CA GLY A 992 -28.30 -92.97 -13.68
C GLY A 992 -29.15 -92.03 -14.58
N GLY A 993 -28.58 -91.29 -15.55
CA GLY A 993 -29.34 -90.39 -16.45
C GLY A 993 -29.96 -91.07 -17.69
N SER A 994 -30.91 -90.41 -18.36
CA SER A 994 -31.49 -90.89 -19.63
C SER A 994 -30.54 -90.68 -20.82
N VAL A 995 -30.63 -91.49 -21.88
CA VAL A 995 -29.77 -91.36 -23.09
C VAL A 995 -29.82 -89.95 -23.70
N ALA A 996 -30.97 -89.27 -23.62
CA ALA A 996 -31.11 -87.89 -24.10
C ALA A 996 -30.24 -86.91 -23.30
N GLN A 997 -30.21 -87.02 -21.97
CA GLN A 997 -29.36 -86.19 -21.11
C GLN A 997 -27.88 -86.43 -21.36
N ILE A 998 -27.49 -87.69 -21.61
CA ILE A 998 -26.10 -88.03 -21.92
C ILE A 998 -25.66 -87.40 -23.23
N ILE A 999 -26.54 -87.39 -24.24
CA ILE A 999 -26.28 -86.73 -25.53
C ILE A 999 -26.22 -85.21 -25.35
N GLU A 1000 -27.11 -84.61 -24.56
CA GLU A 1000 -27.08 -83.18 -24.25
C GLU A 1000 -25.79 -82.77 -23.50
N GLU A 1001 -25.37 -83.55 -22.50
CA GLU A 1001 -24.11 -83.33 -21.76
C GLU A 1001 -22.88 -83.50 -22.67
N ALA A 1002 -22.90 -84.48 -23.58
CA ALA A 1002 -21.81 -84.72 -24.54
C ALA A 1002 -21.74 -83.68 -25.67
N LEU A 1003 -22.82 -82.93 -25.92
CA LEU A 1003 -22.87 -81.83 -26.88
C LEU A 1003 -22.57 -80.47 -26.22
N ALA A 1004 -22.34 -80.42 -24.91
CA ALA A 1004 -21.95 -79.21 -24.22
C ALA A 1004 -20.46 -78.87 -24.50
N TRP A 1005 -20.19 -77.59 -24.71
CA TRP A 1005 -18.84 -77.06 -24.92
C TRP A 1005 -18.53 -76.03 -23.85
N GLU A 1006 -17.36 -76.17 -23.24
CA GLU A 1006 -16.77 -75.14 -22.39
C GLU A 1006 -15.94 -74.21 -23.27
N TYR A 1007 -16.45 -72.99 -23.45
CA TYR A 1007 -15.73 -71.93 -24.12
C TYR A 1007 -14.94 -71.14 -23.10
N SER A 1008 -13.64 -70.96 -23.36
CA SER A 1008 -12.77 -70.08 -22.59
C SER A 1008 -12.15 -69.05 -23.53
N ALA A 1009 -12.07 -67.81 -23.07
CA ALA A 1009 -11.39 -66.72 -23.77
C ALA A 1009 -10.49 -66.00 -22.77
N GLN A 1010 -9.28 -65.66 -23.20
CA GLN A 1010 -8.38 -64.81 -22.47
C GLN A 1010 -8.34 -63.45 -23.17
N LEU A 1011 -8.75 -62.42 -22.44
CA LEU A 1011 -8.72 -61.03 -22.88
C LEU A 1011 -7.60 -60.31 -22.13
N ASP A 1012 -6.86 -59.48 -22.85
CA ASP A 1012 -6.00 -58.45 -22.30
C ASP A 1012 -6.79 -57.13 -22.35
N VAL A 1013 -7.16 -56.61 -21.17
CA VAL A 1013 -8.02 -55.44 -21.02
C VAL A 1013 -7.44 -54.57 -19.91
N ALA A 1014 -7.21 -53.29 -20.22
CA ALA A 1014 -6.97 -52.28 -19.20
C ALA A 1014 -8.33 -51.62 -18.88
N VAL A 1015 -8.88 -51.93 -17.71
CA VAL A 1015 -10.16 -51.38 -17.22
C VAL A 1015 -9.90 -50.27 -16.21
N SER A 1016 -10.53 -49.12 -16.43
CA SER A 1016 -10.66 -48.03 -15.47
C SER A 1016 -11.86 -48.26 -14.55
N ALA A 1017 -11.94 -47.54 -13.43
CA ALA A 1017 -13.02 -47.69 -12.45
C ALA A 1017 -14.43 -47.36 -12.99
N GLN A 1018 -14.51 -46.69 -14.13
CA GLN A 1018 -15.77 -46.33 -14.81
C GLN A 1018 -16.14 -47.31 -15.92
N ASP A 1019 -15.26 -48.23 -16.30
CA ASP A 1019 -15.45 -49.10 -17.45
C ASP A 1019 -16.36 -50.28 -17.11
N GLN A 1020 -17.17 -50.67 -18.09
CA GLN A 1020 -17.97 -51.90 -18.04
C GLN A 1020 -17.67 -52.74 -19.28
N LEU A 1021 -17.22 -53.97 -19.06
CA LEU A 1021 -16.93 -54.90 -20.15
C LEU A 1021 -18.19 -55.72 -20.49
N TYR A 1022 -18.65 -55.56 -21.72
CA TYR A 1022 -19.71 -56.40 -22.29
C TYR A 1022 -19.08 -57.43 -23.24
N LEU A 1023 -19.40 -58.71 -23.04
CA LEU A 1023 -19.03 -59.78 -23.97
C LEU A 1023 -20.28 -60.29 -24.69
N ASP A 1024 -20.23 -60.28 -26.02
CA ASP A 1024 -21.19 -60.97 -26.87
C ASP A 1024 -20.50 -62.15 -27.57
N VAL A 1025 -21.16 -63.31 -27.59
CA VAL A 1025 -20.61 -64.55 -28.17
C VAL A 1025 -21.51 -64.96 -29.33
N GLN A 1026 -21.02 -64.75 -30.55
CA GLN A 1026 -21.73 -65.13 -31.77
C GLN A 1026 -21.21 -66.45 -32.32
N TYR A 1027 -22.12 -67.43 -32.48
CA TYR A 1027 -21.81 -68.73 -33.10
C TYR A 1027 -22.13 -68.68 -34.60
N ASN A 1028 -21.21 -69.20 -35.45
CA ASN A 1028 -21.38 -69.26 -36.91
C ASN A 1028 -21.70 -67.90 -37.57
N GLY A 1029 -21.15 -66.80 -37.04
CA GLY A 1029 -21.35 -65.46 -37.59
C GLY A 1029 -20.83 -65.35 -39.03
N GLY A 1030 -21.67 -64.89 -39.96
CA GLY A 1030 -21.27 -64.53 -41.31
C GLY A 1030 -20.72 -63.10 -41.36
N ASP A 1031 -19.65 -62.89 -42.13
CA ASP A 1031 -19.02 -61.59 -42.36
C ASP A 1031 -20.05 -60.55 -42.85
N THR A 1032 -20.33 -59.56 -42.01
CA THR A 1032 -21.07 -58.36 -42.42
C THR A 1032 -20.42 -57.12 -41.82
N SER A 1033 -19.24 -56.78 -42.33
CA SER A 1033 -18.69 -55.43 -42.15
C SER A 1033 -19.15 -54.55 -43.31
N SER A 1034 -20.03 -53.61 -43.03
CA SER A 1034 -20.34 -52.50 -43.94
C SER A 1034 -19.63 -51.25 -43.45
N PHE A 1035 -18.59 -50.84 -44.18
CA PHE A 1035 -17.97 -49.54 -44.00
C PHE A 1035 -18.88 -48.49 -44.62
N ARG A 1036 -19.39 -47.57 -43.79
CA ARG A 1036 -19.96 -46.30 -44.27
C ARG A 1036 -18.95 -45.21 -44.00
N MET A 1037 -18.38 -44.69 -45.09
CA MET A 1037 -17.65 -43.44 -45.11
C MET A 1037 -18.68 -42.31 -45.03
N LEU A 1038 -18.62 -41.50 -43.97
CA LEU A 1038 -19.39 -40.26 -43.84
C LEU A 1038 -18.48 -39.06 -44.01
N ALA A 1039 -19.12 -37.94 -44.36
CA ALA A 1039 -18.55 -36.73 -44.94
C ALA A 1039 -17.46 -36.03 -44.11
N ALA A 1040 -16.68 -35.18 -44.78
CA ALA A 1040 -15.59 -34.39 -44.22
C ALA A 1040 -15.98 -33.71 -42.90
N ASP A 1041 -15.16 -33.95 -41.89
CA ASP A 1041 -15.41 -33.63 -40.50
C ASP A 1041 -14.54 -32.41 -40.11
N PRO A 1042 -15.05 -31.39 -39.41
CA PRO A 1042 -14.21 -30.32 -38.84
C PRO A 1042 -13.02 -30.81 -38.00
N PHE A 1043 -13.05 -32.03 -37.47
CA PHE A 1043 -11.89 -32.65 -36.80
C PHE A 1043 -10.78 -33.10 -37.75
N ASP A 1044 -11.01 -33.18 -39.07
CA ASP A 1044 -9.97 -33.54 -40.06
C ASP A 1044 -8.82 -32.52 -40.07
N THR A 1045 -9.14 -31.23 -39.90
CA THR A 1045 -8.14 -30.16 -39.84
C THR A 1045 -7.36 -30.20 -38.53
N LEU A 1046 -8.03 -30.45 -37.40
CA LEU A 1046 -7.37 -30.59 -36.09
C LEU A 1046 -6.47 -31.82 -36.05
N PHE A 1047 -6.96 -32.96 -36.53
CA PHE A 1047 -6.19 -34.20 -36.66
C PHE A 1047 -4.94 -33.98 -37.52
N SER A 1048 -5.10 -33.32 -38.67
CA SER A 1048 -3.97 -33.01 -39.56
C SER A 1048 -2.96 -32.06 -38.92
N ALA A 1049 -3.41 -31.07 -38.14
CA ALA A 1049 -2.54 -30.12 -37.45
C ALA A 1049 -1.75 -30.79 -36.32
N LEU A 1050 -2.42 -31.56 -35.46
CA LEU A 1050 -1.78 -32.31 -34.38
C LEU A 1050 -0.79 -33.36 -34.91
N ALA A 1051 -1.13 -34.07 -35.99
CA ALA A 1051 -0.22 -35.01 -36.63
C ALA A 1051 1.08 -34.34 -37.11
N ARG A 1052 0.97 -33.17 -37.76
CA ARG A 1052 2.13 -32.39 -38.21
C ARG A 1052 2.97 -31.88 -37.04
N PHE A 1053 2.33 -31.36 -36.00
CA PHE A 1053 3.01 -30.90 -34.81
C PHE A 1053 3.78 -32.03 -34.14
N LEU A 1054 3.13 -33.17 -33.85
CA LEU A 1054 3.77 -34.29 -33.17
C LEU A 1054 4.91 -34.91 -33.99
N ALA A 1055 4.78 -34.96 -35.32
CA ALA A 1055 5.84 -35.40 -36.21
C ALA A 1055 7.07 -34.47 -36.15
N ALA A 1056 6.87 -33.16 -36.01
CA ALA A 1056 7.95 -32.17 -35.91
C ALA A 1056 8.52 -32.03 -34.49
N TRP A 1057 7.68 -32.18 -33.46
CA TRP A 1057 7.99 -31.88 -32.06
C TRP A 1057 9.20 -32.65 -31.55
N GLY A 1058 9.29 -33.96 -31.83
CA GLY A 1058 10.43 -34.78 -31.39
C GLY A 1058 11.79 -34.29 -31.91
N GLY A 1059 11.82 -33.69 -33.11
CA GLY A 1059 13.03 -33.05 -33.65
C GLY A 1059 13.28 -31.66 -33.06
N LEU A 1060 12.22 -30.90 -32.78
CA LEU A 1060 12.30 -29.54 -32.21
C LEU A 1060 12.71 -29.55 -30.74
N THR A 1061 12.22 -30.49 -29.92
CA THR A 1061 12.56 -30.59 -28.49
C THR A 1061 14.06 -30.75 -28.27
N ALA A 1062 14.75 -31.50 -29.13
CA ALA A 1062 16.20 -31.69 -29.07
C ALA A 1062 16.99 -30.41 -29.34
N LEU A 1063 16.36 -29.41 -29.97
CA LEU A 1063 16.96 -28.13 -30.33
C LEU A 1063 16.57 -26.99 -29.39
N LEU A 1064 15.60 -27.16 -28.47
CA LEU A 1064 15.19 -26.09 -27.54
C LEU A 1064 16.34 -25.51 -26.69
N PRO A 1065 17.31 -26.30 -26.20
CA PRO A 1065 18.44 -25.73 -25.47
C PRO A 1065 19.24 -24.70 -26.27
N THR A 1066 19.26 -24.80 -27.61
CA THR A 1066 19.97 -23.85 -28.48
C THR A 1066 19.38 -22.44 -28.44
N ILE A 1067 18.08 -22.30 -28.10
CA ILE A 1067 17.43 -21.00 -27.92
C ILE A 1067 18.03 -20.29 -26.71
N ALA A 1068 18.14 -20.98 -25.57
CA ALA A 1068 18.74 -20.43 -24.36
C ALA A 1068 20.26 -20.19 -24.53
N GLU A 1069 20.96 -21.09 -25.23
CA GLU A 1069 22.38 -20.91 -25.55
C GLU A 1069 22.62 -19.69 -26.45
N GLU A 1070 21.78 -19.45 -27.47
CA GLU A 1070 21.90 -18.29 -28.36
C GLU A 1070 21.51 -16.98 -27.66
N ALA A 1071 20.50 -17.01 -26.79
CA ALA A 1071 20.06 -15.84 -26.02
C ALA A 1071 21.07 -15.45 -24.92
N PHE A 1072 21.62 -16.42 -24.19
CA PHE A 1072 22.43 -16.16 -22.99
C PHE A 1072 23.95 -16.36 -23.19
N GLY A 1073 24.36 -17.13 -24.19
CA GLY A 1073 25.77 -17.41 -24.52
C GLY A 1073 26.48 -16.19 -25.11
N GLY A 1074 27.60 -15.78 -24.49
CA GLY A 1074 28.27 -14.51 -24.81
C GLY A 1074 28.76 -14.37 -26.25
N HIS A 1075 28.65 -13.15 -26.79
CA HIS A 1075 29.26 -12.63 -28.04
C HIS A 1075 30.81 -12.62 -28.04
N GLY A 1076 31.45 -13.64 -27.48
CA GLY A 1076 32.89 -13.74 -27.27
C GLY A 1076 33.53 -14.98 -27.90
N SER A 1077 33.23 -15.30 -29.16
CA SER A 1077 34.06 -16.22 -29.96
C SER A 1077 34.06 -15.82 -31.44
N PRO A 1078 35.22 -15.57 -32.07
CA PRO A 1078 35.28 -15.13 -33.46
C PRO A 1078 35.21 -16.34 -34.39
N ALA A 1079 34.03 -16.68 -34.89
CA ALA A 1079 33.87 -17.41 -36.15
C ALA A 1079 32.45 -17.19 -36.70
N PRO A 1080 32.28 -16.79 -37.97
CA PRO A 1080 30.96 -16.73 -38.60
C PRO A 1080 30.57 -18.16 -39.00
N VAL A 1081 29.57 -18.74 -38.33
CA VAL A 1081 29.01 -20.02 -38.79
C VAL A 1081 27.49 -19.96 -38.74
N SER A 1082 26.90 -19.80 -39.94
CA SER A 1082 25.52 -20.15 -40.31
C SER A 1082 24.35 -19.37 -39.68
N PRO A 1083 23.17 -19.33 -40.33
CA PRO A 1083 22.01 -18.55 -39.87
C PRO A 1083 21.57 -18.93 -38.45
N SER A 1084 21.12 -17.93 -37.70
CA SER A 1084 20.59 -18.00 -36.32
C SER A 1084 19.61 -19.16 -36.14
N THR A 1085 20.11 -20.27 -35.60
CA THR A 1085 19.36 -21.54 -35.54
C THR A 1085 18.21 -21.43 -34.54
N GLY A 1086 18.37 -20.71 -33.43
CA GLY A 1086 17.32 -20.43 -32.44
C GLY A 1086 16.20 -19.56 -33.00
N LEU A 1087 16.52 -18.50 -33.75
CA LEU A 1087 15.50 -17.66 -34.39
C LEU A 1087 14.69 -18.42 -35.45
N GLU A 1088 15.32 -19.29 -36.24
CA GLU A 1088 14.62 -20.16 -37.19
C GLU A 1088 13.71 -21.17 -36.48
N ILE A 1089 14.11 -21.67 -35.30
CA ILE A 1089 13.29 -22.54 -34.47
C ILE A 1089 12.09 -21.76 -33.93
N MET A 1090 12.29 -20.55 -33.40
CA MET A 1090 11.20 -19.69 -32.93
C MET A 1090 10.19 -19.40 -34.03
N GLN A 1091 10.65 -19.08 -35.25
CA GLN A 1091 9.78 -18.85 -36.40
C GLN A 1091 8.96 -20.08 -36.79
N ARG A 1092 9.46 -21.30 -36.56
CA ARG A 1092 8.71 -22.54 -36.83
C ARG A 1092 7.72 -22.89 -35.72
N LEU A 1093 7.95 -22.39 -34.51
CA LEU A 1093 7.11 -22.61 -33.34
C LEU A 1093 5.92 -21.64 -33.30
N ALA A 1094 6.17 -20.38 -33.69
CA ALA A 1094 5.13 -19.38 -33.94
C ALA A 1094 4.37 -19.68 -35.24
#